data_AF-A0A970LWC4-F1
#
_entry.id   AF-A0A970LWC4-F1
#
_cell.length_a   1.000
_cell.length_b   1.000
_cell.length_c   1.000
_cell.angle_alpha   90.00
_cell.angle_beta   90.00
_cell.angle_gamma   90.00
#
_symmetry.space_group_name_H-M   'P 1'
#
loop_
_entity.id
_entity.type
_entity.pdbx_description
1 polymer ?
#
loop_
_entity_poly.entity_id
_entity_poly.type
_entity_poly.pdbx_seq_one_letter_code
_entity_poly.pdbx_strand_id
1 'polypeptide(L)'
;MVIESIVNIISWFFIFAGIVILGICLFEGFRKGTYKSLAKLARIIASVILSLFFAVVFSYILKAFIPLSGILEKAIPEDVVKASPSLINLAEETARVFTAFVLFWVFFLVCLPALKIPAKKLVNYLETKQKPKGDRIWGILISLITAFAIISVFFFPMAGGLDLANEITENILKDETNDDNVIRYIRDGREYIVSPLSKNPVFMLAGIPGKPLFNTLMTVRIDGTKGRLNDELNAVAKLYSALMPLISENIKDYGEDQAKALENVAATLEDADLLCLIAGEVISNAATGLMNEGSFAGISLSDSDKDNAMIGEMLDILSKTDGKAVKNDVKTTAKLFGVLESHSAFDLFSKESDIMEVVSRKGLISGVVETVYSYNRFRSLTAGLVNTAFESAAESMGTGSNTLNIDNSQLPDLDSEEIIRESLLIEDTAVLIIGFVKSINDNDILNSDFVSMGKALDNAKKSRILGNRVKPLIEVFLRSEKAVKMNVFTGESIEKILNAEGDYENLFASIIKTVDFAKAVSDRNASAAEAILWFTENTDPASADIISAFITPDLLDEYGIKGDSSDKMSEMMSSYITNLGNAAGMTEEKAETESKCVSYVYAIAETGGQRPIFGESIPSAGELVNTFMDSEIFSKTVEDSIYDEEGHTLDPFKIGENINDDEQQALIDALEDYIKENANETNKDRLKRKTVSLGSIIGSDVSGIIDGWIGN
;
A
#
# COMPACT_ATOMS: atom_id res chain seq x y z
N MET A 1 -19.19 46.10 26.47
CA MET A 1 -19.96 47.09 27.24
C MET A 1 -21.47 47.13 26.95
N VAL A 2 -21.95 47.44 25.73
CA VAL A 2 -23.42 47.49 25.45
C VAL A 2 -24.07 46.09 25.44
N ILE A 3 -23.45 45.11 24.77
CA ILE A 3 -23.96 43.73 24.68
C ILE A 3 -24.00 43.05 26.05
N GLU A 4 -22.93 43.14 26.84
CA GLU A 4 -22.89 42.61 28.22
C GLU A 4 -23.97 43.22 29.12
N SER A 5 -24.25 44.52 28.98
CA SER A 5 -25.30 45.19 29.73
C SER A 5 -26.68 44.65 29.37
N ILE A 6 -26.95 44.42 28.08
CA ILE A 6 -28.20 43.82 27.60
C ILE A 6 -28.35 42.38 28.09
N VAL A 7 -27.30 41.57 27.98
CA VAL A 7 -27.32 40.17 28.43
C VAL A 7 -27.52 40.07 29.94
N ASN A 8 -26.89 40.95 30.73
CA ASN A 8 -27.14 41.02 32.16
C ASN A 8 -28.59 41.37 32.49
N ILE A 9 -29.20 42.33 31.79
CA ILE A 9 -30.62 42.68 31.97
C ILE A 9 -31.51 41.47 31.66
N ILE A 10 -31.26 40.77 30.56
CA ILE A 10 -31.99 39.57 30.16
C ILE A 10 -31.82 38.47 31.22
N SER A 11 -30.60 38.26 31.72
CA SER A 11 -30.28 37.27 32.74
C SER A 11 -31.04 37.54 34.05
N TRP A 12 -31.08 38.79 34.51
CA TRP A 12 -31.85 39.21 35.68
C TRP A 12 -33.36 39.08 35.47
N PHE A 13 -33.87 39.36 34.28
CA PHE A 13 -35.27 39.18 33.95
C PHE A 13 -35.71 37.71 34.12
N PHE A 14 -34.92 36.75 33.62
CA PHE A 14 -35.24 35.33 33.77
C PHE A 14 -35.14 34.88 35.23
N ILE A 15 -34.13 35.32 35.98
CA ILE A 15 -34.00 35.04 37.42
C ILE A 15 -35.24 35.55 38.17
N PHE A 16 -35.65 36.80 37.91
CA PHE A 16 -36.84 37.37 38.52
C PHE A 16 -38.10 36.59 38.16
N ALA A 17 -38.29 36.21 36.88
CA ALA A 17 -39.41 35.39 36.44
C ALA A 17 -39.43 34.02 37.15
N GLY A 18 -38.27 33.37 37.30
CA GLY A 18 -38.12 32.13 38.04
C GLY A 18 -38.55 32.27 39.50
N ILE A 19 -38.06 33.30 40.19
CA ILE A 19 -38.42 33.62 41.59
C ILE A 19 -39.92 33.88 41.72
N VAL A 20 -40.52 34.62 40.79
CA VAL A 20 -41.97 34.91 40.78
C VAL A 20 -42.78 33.62 40.63
N ILE A 21 -42.41 32.73 39.71
CA ILE A 21 -43.08 31.43 39.53
C ILE A 21 -43.00 30.59 40.82
N LEU A 22 -41.81 30.56 41.43
CA LEU A 22 -41.54 29.87 42.69
C LEU A 22 -42.41 30.42 43.82
N GLY A 23 -42.42 31.74 44.01
CA GLY A 23 -43.21 32.43 45.02
C GLY A 23 -44.72 32.20 44.85
N ILE A 24 -45.24 32.28 43.62
CA ILE A 24 -46.65 32.00 43.32
C ILE A 24 -47.00 30.56 43.66
N CYS A 25 -46.16 29.59 43.27
CA CYS A 25 -46.45 28.18 43.53
C CYS A 25 -46.40 27.83 45.02
N LEU A 26 -45.41 28.35 45.76
CA LEU A 26 -45.29 28.15 47.20
C LEU A 26 -46.49 28.74 47.94
N PHE A 27 -46.89 29.98 47.59
CA PHE A 27 -48.08 30.62 48.16
C PHE A 27 -49.35 29.83 47.87
N GLU A 28 -49.51 29.34 46.63
CA GLU A 28 -50.64 28.49 46.27
C GLU A 28 -50.63 27.15 47.01
N GLY A 29 -49.45 26.53 47.21
CA GLY A 29 -49.32 25.26 47.94
C GLY A 29 -49.70 25.38 49.40
N PHE A 30 -49.23 26.45 50.04
CA PHE A 30 -49.60 26.78 51.42
C PHE A 30 -51.11 27.05 51.57
N ARG A 31 -51.70 27.81 50.62
CA ARG A 31 -53.10 28.20 50.67
C ARG A 31 -54.08 27.08 50.30
N LYS A 32 -53.73 26.25 49.31
CA LYS A 32 -54.65 25.27 48.69
C LYS A 32 -54.48 23.83 49.19
N GLY A 33 -53.36 23.49 49.83
CA GLY A 33 -53.11 22.16 50.41
C GLY A 33 -52.68 21.08 49.40
N THR A 34 -52.37 19.89 49.91
CA THR A 34 -51.69 18.79 49.19
C THR A 34 -52.40 18.34 47.93
N TYR A 35 -53.70 18.01 48.02
CA TYR A 35 -54.43 17.41 46.88
C TYR A 35 -54.61 18.37 45.71
N LYS A 36 -54.73 19.68 45.98
CA LYS A 36 -54.80 20.71 44.93
C LYS A 36 -53.43 20.94 44.27
N SER A 37 -52.34 20.91 45.06
CA SER A 37 -50.98 20.93 44.51
C SER A 37 -50.68 19.69 43.67
N LEU A 38 -51.11 18.50 44.11
CA LEU A 38 -50.93 17.24 43.38
C LEU A 38 -51.69 17.24 42.05
N ALA A 39 -52.94 17.71 42.05
CA ALA A 39 -53.72 17.86 40.82
C ALA A 39 -53.12 18.88 39.86
N LYS A 40 -52.51 19.96 40.38
CA LYS A 40 -51.78 20.95 39.57
C LYS A 40 -50.54 20.32 38.93
N LEU A 41 -49.75 19.54 39.67
CA LEU A 41 -48.60 18.81 39.16
C LEU A 41 -49.00 17.78 38.10
N ALA A 42 -50.00 16.94 38.38
CA ALA A 42 -50.51 15.95 37.44
C ALA A 42 -51.02 16.60 36.15
N ARG A 43 -51.68 17.75 36.25
CA ARG A 43 -52.10 18.55 35.09
C ARG A 43 -50.91 19.01 34.25
N ILE A 44 -49.84 19.50 34.88
CA ILE A 44 -48.64 19.95 34.16
C ILE A 44 -47.97 18.78 33.44
N ILE A 45 -47.80 17.63 34.11
CA ILE A 45 -47.23 16.42 33.50
C ILE A 45 -48.09 15.96 32.32
N ALA A 46 -49.41 15.90 32.49
CA ALA A 46 -50.33 15.53 31.41
C ALA A 46 -50.31 16.55 30.26
N SER A 47 -50.20 17.86 30.56
CA SER A 47 -50.03 18.90 29.54
C SER A 47 -48.74 18.68 28.75
N VAL A 48 -47.62 18.37 29.40
CA VAL A 48 -46.34 18.10 28.72
C VAL A 48 -46.46 16.91 27.77
N ILE A 49 -46.96 15.78 28.27
CA ILE A 49 -47.09 14.54 27.47
C ILE A 49 -47.99 14.79 26.24
N LEU A 50 -49.14 15.43 26.46
CA LEU A 50 -50.09 15.70 25.39
C LEU A 50 -49.54 16.71 24.38
N SER A 51 -48.78 17.71 24.86
CA SER A 51 -48.18 18.73 24.01
C SER A 51 -47.02 18.20 23.20
N LEU A 52 -46.21 17.28 23.74
CA LEU A 52 -45.19 16.54 22.98
C LEU A 52 -45.86 15.71 21.87
N PHE A 53 -46.90 14.96 22.22
CA PHE A 53 -47.63 14.15 21.25
C PHE A 53 -48.19 15.01 20.11
N PHE A 54 -48.91 16.09 20.43
CA PHE A 54 -49.46 16.98 19.41
C PHE A 54 -48.39 17.74 18.64
N ALA A 55 -47.33 18.24 19.31
CA ALA A 55 -46.24 18.94 18.63
C ALA A 55 -45.56 18.05 17.59
N VAL A 56 -45.26 16.80 17.94
CA VAL A 56 -44.68 15.83 17.01
C VAL A 56 -45.65 15.55 15.86
N VAL A 57 -46.92 15.21 16.13
CA VAL A 57 -47.90 14.88 15.09
C VAL A 57 -48.17 16.06 14.15
N PHE A 58 -48.42 17.27 14.69
CA PHE A 58 -48.70 18.45 13.87
C PHE A 58 -47.47 18.98 13.14
N SER A 59 -46.26 18.76 13.67
CA SER A 59 -45.04 19.12 12.95
C SER A 59 -44.91 18.39 11.61
N TYR A 60 -45.35 17.12 11.53
CA TYR A 60 -45.38 16.39 10.27
C TYR A 60 -46.36 16.97 9.25
N ILE A 61 -47.49 17.54 9.71
CA ILE A 61 -48.46 18.22 8.84
C ILE A 61 -47.89 19.54 8.32
N LEU A 62 -47.15 20.25 9.17
CA LEU A 62 -46.63 21.59 8.87
C LEU A 62 -45.26 21.59 8.19
N LYS A 63 -44.59 20.42 8.09
CA LYS A 63 -43.29 20.25 7.41
C LYS A 63 -43.29 20.83 5.98
N ALA A 64 -44.42 20.77 5.28
CA ALA A 64 -44.59 21.30 3.92
C ALA A 64 -44.54 22.84 3.78
N PHE A 65 -44.59 23.60 4.89
CA PHE A 65 -44.72 25.06 4.84
C PHE A 65 -43.40 25.83 5.07
N ILE A 66 -42.29 25.13 5.40
CA ILE A 66 -40.98 25.76 5.58
C ILE A 66 -40.02 25.18 4.54
N PRO A 67 -39.80 25.86 3.39
CA PRO A 67 -38.95 25.36 2.31
C PRO A 67 -37.47 25.63 2.63
N LEU A 68 -36.94 24.94 3.64
CA LEU A 68 -35.50 24.98 3.97
C LEU A 68 -34.64 24.34 2.87
N SER A 69 -35.22 23.44 2.05
CA SER A 69 -34.60 22.88 0.85
C SER A 69 -34.16 23.96 -0.14
N GLY A 70 -35.00 24.96 -0.41
CA GLY A 70 -34.68 26.07 -1.32
C GLY A 70 -33.61 27.05 -0.80
N ILE A 71 -33.30 27.02 0.50
CA ILE A 71 -32.14 27.74 1.06
C ILE A 71 -30.87 26.90 0.85
N LEU A 72 -30.98 25.58 1.03
CA LEU A 72 -29.88 24.65 0.84
C LEU A 72 -29.37 24.64 -0.61
N GLU A 73 -30.29 24.64 -1.57
CA GLU A 73 -30.01 24.73 -3.02
C GLU A 73 -29.24 26.00 -3.42
N LYS A 74 -29.28 27.06 -2.59
CA LYS A 74 -28.54 28.30 -2.82
C LYS A 74 -27.20 28.35 -2.08
N ALA A 75 -27.05 27.54 -1.03
CA ALA A 75 -25.89 27.58 -0.14
C ALA A 75 -24.85 26.48 -0.47
N ILE A 76 -25.27 25.41 -1.13
CA ILE A 76 -24.45 24.23 -1.46
C ILE A 76 -24.45 24.05 -2.99
N PRO A 77 -23.32 23.62 -3.60
CA PRO A 77 -23.28 23.30 -5.03
C PRO A 77 -24.42 22.37 -5.45
N GLU A 78 -25.06 22.67 -6.59
CA GLU A 78 -26.24 21.95 -7.07
C GLU A 78 -25.97 20.45 -7.24
N ASP A 79 -24.77 20.09 -7.71
CA ASP A 79 -24.34 18.70 -7.88
C ASP A 79 -24.30 17.93 -6.55
N VAL A 80 -23.88 18.58 -5.46
CA VAL A 80 -23.83 17.98 -4.12
C VAL A 80 -25.24 17.81 -3.55
N VAL A 81 -26.13 18.77 -3.79
CA VAL A 81 -27.54 18.68 -3.37
C VAL A 81 -28.26 17.57 -4.14
N LYS A 82 -28.01 17.42 -5.44
CA LYS A 82 -28.53 16.31 -6.25
C LYS A 82 -27.94 14.96 -5.85
N ALA A 83 -26.67 14.94 -5.46
CA ALA A 83 -25.96 13.75 -5.02
C ALA A 83 -26.45 13.20 -3.68
N SER A 84 -27.18 13.97 -2.85
CA SER A 84 -27.69 13.47 -1.58
C SER A 84 -29.15 13.85 -1.32
N PRO A 85 -30.11 12.96 -1.63
CA PRO A 85 -31.48 13.08 -1.17
C PRO A 85 -31.60 13.14 0.36
N SER A 86 -30.73 12.42 1.08
CA SER A 86 -30.71 12.44 2.55
C SER A 86 -30.39 13.82 3.12
N LEU A 87 -29.57 14.62 2.43
CA LEU A 87 -29.26 16.00 2.82
C LEU A 87 -30.50 16.90 2.74
N ILE A 88 -31.32 16.75 1.69
CA ILE A 88 -32.61 17.46 1.56
C ILE A 88 -33.56 17.01 2.68
N ASN A 89 -33.69 15.69 2.87
CA ASN A 89 -34.52 15.12 3.94
C ASN A 89 -34.09 15.62 5.32
N LEU A 90 -32.78 15.76 5.57
CA LEU A 90 -32.24 16.31 6.82
C LEU A 90 -32.62 17.78 7.01
N ALA A 91 -32.55 18.61 5.97
CA ALA A 91 -32.96 20.00 6.03
C ALA A 91 -34.44 20.15 6.37
N GLU A 92 -35.30 19.33 5.76
CA GLU A 92 -36.73 19.34 6.05
C GLU A 92 -37.06 18.77 7.45
N GLU A 93 -36.37 17.72 7.88
CA GLU A 93 -36.52 17.17 9.23
C GLU A 93 -36.04 18.17 10.30
N THR A 94 -34.99 18.93 10.00
CA THR A 94 -34.54 20.05 10.85
C THR A 94 -35.62 21.12 10.96
N ALA A 95 -36.24 21.51 9.83
CA ALA A 95 -37.38 22.43 9.81
C ALA A 95 -38.55 21.92 10.65
N ARG A 96 -38.86 20.62 10.55
CA ARG A 96 -39.90 19.95 11.34
C ARG A 96 -39.60 20.03 12.83
N VAL A 97 -38.36 19.75 13.24
CA VAL A 97 -37.95 19.81 14.65
C VAL A 97 -38.09 21.23 15.22
N PHE A 98 -37.63 22.25 14.49
CA PHE A 98 -37.85 23.65 14.90
C PHE A 98 -39.34 24.02 15.00
N THR A 99 -40.15 23.53 14.07
CA THR A 99 -41.62 23.70 14.11
C THR A 99 -42.23 22.99 15.32
N ALA A 100 -41.78 21.76 15.63
CA ALA A 100 -42.22 20.99 16.78
C ALA A 100 -41.89 21.73 18.10
N PHE A 101 -40.74 22.41 18.19
CA PHE A 101 -40.43 23.25 19.34
C PHE A 101 -41.44 24.38 19.54
N VAL A 102 -41.78 25.12 18.49
CA VAL A 102 -42.78 26.20 18.57
C VAL A 102 -44.17 25.65 18.88
N LEU A 103 -44.56 24.56 18.23
CA LEU A 103 -45.85 23.90 18.46
C LEU A 103 -45.96 23.33 19.87
N PHE A 104 -44.88 22.80 20.44
CA PHE A 104 -44.86 22.34 21.82
C PHE A 104 -45.30 23.45 22.77
N TRP A 105 -44.78 24.67 22.60
CA TRP A 105 -45.19 25.82 23.39
C TRP A 105 -46.66 26.18 23.20
N VAL A 106 -47.12 26.24 21.95
CA VAL A 106 -48.52 26.55 21.63
C VAL A 106 -49.46 25.52 22.28
N PHE A 107 -49.20 24.23 22.06
CA PHE A 107 -50.01 23.16 22.64
C PHE A 107 -49.91 23.13 24.15
N PHE A 108 -48.74 23.40 24.73
CA PHE A 108 -48.58 23.46 26.19
C PHE A 108 -49.44 24.55 26.79
N LEU A 109 -49.42 25.76 26.22
CA LEU A 109 -50.26 26.88 26.65
C LEU A 109 -51.76 26.63 26.48
N VAL A 110 -52.17 25.82 25.49
CA VAL A 110 -53.57 25.43 25.25
C VAL A 110 -54.02 24.27 26.15
N CYS A 111 -53.17 23.28 26.38
CA CYS A 111 -53.47 22.10 27.19
C CYS A 111 -53.59 22.45 28.68
N LEU A 112 -52.81 23.43 29.15
CA LEU A 112 -52.79 23.87 30.55
C LEU A 112 -54.16 24.38 31.07
N PRO A 113 -54.91 25.22 30.33
CA PRO A 113 -56.28 25.58 30.66
C PRO A 113 -57.28 24.46 30.35
N ALA A 114 -57.12 23.71 29.25
CA ALA A 114 -58.05 22.64 28.87
C ALA A 114 -58.15 21.53 29.94
N LEU A 115 -57.01 21.15 30.54
CA LEU A 115 -56.94 20.13 31.58
C LEU A 115 -57.38 20.63 32.97
N LYS A 116 -57.82 21.89 33.13
CA LYS A 116 -58.38 22.38 34.41
C LYS A 116 -59.66 21.64 34.81
N ILE A 117 -60.52 21.29 33.85
CA ILE A 117 -61.80 20.62 34.08
C ILE A 117 -61.59 19.20 34.68
N PRO A 118 -60.80 18.30 34.06
CA PRO A 118 -60.50 17.00 34.64
C PRO A 118 -59.70 17.10 35.95
N ALA A 119 -58.78 18.07 36.08
CA ALA A 119 -58.06 18.31 37.33
C ALA A 119 -59.01 18.67 38.48
N LYS A 120 -60.09 19.44 38.23
CA LYS A 120 -61.11 19.75 39.24
C LYS A 120 -61.87 18.50 39.69
N LYS A 121 -62.18 17.58 38.77
CA LYS A 121 -62.78 16.28 39.11
C LYS A 121 -61.84 15.41 39.96
N LEU A 122 -60.55 15.39 39.63
CA LEU A 122 -59.53 14.68 40.41
C LEU A 122 -59.42 15.24 41.83
N VAL A 123 -59.41 16.57 41.98
CA VAL A 123 -59.41 17.23 43.30
C VAL A 123 -60.62 16.81 44.12
N ASN A 124 -61.83 16.86 43.53
CA ASN A 124 -63.05 16.45 44.22
C ASN A 124 -62.99 14.97 44.68
N TYR A 125 -62.42 14.09 43.86
CA TYR A 125 -62.22 12.68 44.23
C TYR A 125 -61.15 12.47 45.30
N LEU A 126 -60.08 13.27 45.31
CA LEU A 126 -59.04 13.17 46.33
C LEU A 126 -59.49 13.78 47.67
N GLU A 127 -60.31 14.83 47.63
CA GLU A 127 -60.88 15.46 48.83
C GLU A 127 -61.94 14.58 49.53
N THR A 128 -62.51 13.56 48.88
CA THR A 128 -63.33 12.53 49.57
C THR A 128 -62.50 11.54 50.37
N LYS A 129 -61.17 11.52 50.21
CA LYS A 129 -60.24 10.74 51.04
C LYS A 129 -59.75 11.59 52.22
N GLN A 130 -59.36 10.93 53.32
CA GLN A 130 -58.87 11.60 54.53
C GLN A 130 -57.66 12.49 54.21
N LYS A 131 -57.65 13.75 54.66
CA LYS A 131 -56.54 14.67 54.40
C LYS A 131 -55.28 14.24 55.17
N PRO A 132 -54.09 14.32 54.55
CA PRO A 132 -52.85 13.96 55.24
C PRO A 132 -52.56 14.92 56.40
N LYS A 133 -51.99 14.41 57.50
CA LYS A 133 -51.45 15.25 58.57
C LYS A 133 -50.31 16.12 57.99
N GLY A 134 -50.33 17.42 58.25
CA GLY A 134 -49.37 18.36 57.66
C GLY A 134 -49.69 18.81 56.23
N ASP A 135 -50.98 18.80 55.84
CA ASP A 135 -51.48 19.13 54.48
C ASP A 135 -50.89 20.41 53.86
N ARG A 136 -50.55 21.43 54.67
CA ARG A 136 -49.91 22.66 54.18
C ARG A 136 -48.43 22.47 53.85
N ILE A 137 -47.70 21.70 54.65
CA ILE A 137 -46.27 21.42 54.46
C ILE A 137 -46.09 20.54 53.22
N TRP A 138 -46.89 19.48 53.09
CA TRP A 138 -46.91 18.65 51.89
C TRP A 138 -47.39 19.42 50.65
N GLY A 139 -48.38 20.32 50.81
CA GLY A 139 -48.81 21.25 49.77
C GLY A 139 -47.69 22.18 49.28
N ILE A 140 -46.86 22.70 50.19
CA ILE A 140 -45.67 23.50 49.86
C ILE A 140 -44.64 22.65 49.10
N LEU A 141 -44.32 21.45 49.58
CA LEU A 141 -43.32 20.56 48.97
C LEU A 141 -43.70 20.17 47.54
N ILE A 142 -44.95 19.75 47.33
CA ILE A 142 -45.46 19.41 45.98
C ILE A 142 -45.49 20.65 45.09
N SER A 143 -45.85 21.81 45.63
CA SER A 143 -45.80 23.07 44.88
C SER A 143 -44.39 23.50 44.49
N LEU A 144 -43.37 23.17 45.28
CA LEU A 144 -41.97 23.39 44.93
C LEU A 144 -41.58 22.53 43.72
N ILE A 145 -41.91 21.23 43.76
CA ILE A 145 -41.71 20.31 42.62
C ILE A 145 -42.49 20.81 41.39
N THR A 146 -43.70 21.33 41.60
CA THR A 146 -44.54 21.90 40.55
C THR A 146 -43.91 23.15 39.93
N ALA A 147 -43.34 24.05 40.76
CA ALA A 147 -42.64 25.23 40.27
C ALA A 147 -41.43 24.83 39.43
N PHE A 148 -40.65 23.86 39.91
CA PHE A 148 -39.51 23.32 39.19
C PHE A 148 -39.91 22.67 37.86
N ALA A 149 -41.01 21.92 37.83
CA ALA A 149 -41.57 21.36 36.60
C ALA A 149 -42.01 22.45 35.61
N ILE A 150 -42.66 23.53 36.09
CA ILE A 150 -43.06 24.66 35.23
C ILE A 150 -41.84 25.35 34.65
N ILE A 151 -40.85 25.68 35.48
CA ILE A 151 -39.59 26.32 35.06
C ILE A 151 -38.89 25.44 34.03
N SER A 152 -38.78 24.14 34.28
CA SER A 152 -38.15 23.20 33.35
C SER A 152 -38.88 23.14 32.02
N VAL A 153 -40.21 23.02 32.02
CA VAL A 153 -40.98 22.91 30.77
C VAL A 153 -41.00 24.22 29.97
N PHE A 154 -41.06 25.37 30.65
CA PHE A 154 -40.96 26.66 29.96
C PHE A 154 -39.56 26.87 29.40
N PHE A 155 -38.50 26.62 30.17
CA PHE A 155 -37.17 27.06 29.76
C PHE A 155 -36.31 25.98 29.09
N PHE A 156 -36.71 24.71 29.03
CA PHE A 156 -35.86 23.67 28.45
C PHE A 156 -35.49 23.86 26.98
N PRO A 157 -36.32 24.41 26.06
CA PRO A 157 -35.90 24.57 24.66
C PRO A 157 -34.79 25.61 24.56
N MET A 158 -34.88 26.65 25.38
CA MET A 158 -33.89 27.72 25.44
C MET A 158 -32.62 27.24 26.16
N ALA A 159 -32.75 26.48 27.24
CA ALA A 159 -31.61 25.85 27.93
C ALA A 159 -30.88 24.86 27.01
N GLY A 160 -31.61 23.95 26.36
CA GLY A 160 -31.02 22.98 25.42
C GLY A 160 -30.39 23.63 24.19
N GLY A 161 -31.02 24.67 23.62
CA GLY A 161 -30.45 25.44 22.51
C GLY A 161 -29.21 26.24 22.89
N LEU A 162 -29.17 26.82 24.09
CA LEU A 162 -27.98 27.51 24.62
C LEU A 162 -26.85 26.52 24.93
N ASP A 163 -27.16 25.34 25.48
CA ASP A 163 -26.18 24.28 25.71
C ASP A 163 -25.57 23.80 24.39
N LEU A 164 -26.40 23.53 23.37
CA LEU A 164 -25.95 23.15 22.03
C LEU A 164 -25.11 24.26 21.39
N ALA A 165 -25.57 25.50 21.42
CA ALA A 165 -24.83 26.63 20.86
C ALA A 165 -23.48 26.82 21.57
N ASN A 166 -23.43 26.65 22.89
CA ASN A 166 -22.20 26.75 23.66
C ASN A 166 -21.21 25.65 23.27
N GLU A 167 -21.70 24.43 23.06
CA GLU A 167 -20.89 23.27 22.65
C GLU A 167 -20.37 23.40 21.21
N ILE A 168 -21.23 23.77 20.25
CA ILE A 168 -20.85 24.01 18.84
C ILE A 168 -19.79 25.10 18.76
N THR A 169 -20.04 26.25 19.39
CA THR A 169 -19.12 27.38 19.34
C THR A 169 -17.81 27.07 20.05
N GLU A 170 -17.81 26.31 21.14
CA GLU A 170 -16.60 25.85 21.79
C GLU A 170 -15.77 24.93 20.89
N ASN A 171 -16.40 24.00 20.16
CA ASN A 171 -15.67 23.11 19.26
C ASN A 171 -15.09 23.86 18.06
N ILE A 172 -15.81 24.82 17.48
CA ILE A 172 -15.28 25.68 16.40
C ILE A 172 -14.09 26.53 16.89
N LEU A 173 -14.13 27.00 18.14
CA LEU A 173 -13.12 27.90 18.72
C LEU A 173 -11.90 27.19 19.31
N LYS A 174 -11.83 25.85 19.26
CA LYS A 174 -10.66 25.10 19.76
C LYS A 174 -9.38 25.34 18.95
N ASP A 175 -9.51 25.76 17.70
CA ASP A 175 -8.37 26.24 16.90
C ASP A 175 -8.19 27.75 17.11
N GLU A 176 -7.22 28.11 17.96
CA GLU A 176 -6.89 29.51 18.28
C GLU A 176 -6.18 30.25 17.13
N THR A 177 -5.86 29.56 16.03
CA THR A 177 -4.96 30.04 14.97
C THR A 177 -5.64 30.85 13.87
N ASN A 178 -6.97 30.78 13.72
CA ASN A 178 -7.68 31.52 12.66
C ASN A 178 -8.19 32.89 13.15
N ASP A 179 -7.53 33.94 12.67
CA ASP A 179 -7.90 35.36 12.89
C ASP A 179 -8.99 35.84 11.89
N ASP A 180 -9.87 34.93 11.48
CA ASP A 180 -10.97 35.23 10.56
C ASP A 180 -12.08 36.01 11.30
N ASN A 181 -12.64 37.01 10.61
CA ASN A 181 -13.72 37.85 11.11
C ASN A 181 -14.93 37.00 11.56
N VAL A 182 -15.22 35.91 10.85
CA VAL A 182 -16.33 34.99 11.21
C VAL A 182 -16.07 34.30 12.55
N ILE A 183 -14.85 33.79 12.78
CA ILE A 183 -14.47 33.15 14.05
C ILE A 183 -14.50 34.16 15.19
N ARG A 184 -14.08 35.40 14.94
CA ARG A 184 -14.18 36.48 15.94
C ARG A 184 -15.64 36.77 16.32
N TYR A 185 -16.56 36.84 15.36
CA TYR A 185 -18.00 37.00 15.67
C TYR A 185 -18.57 35.81 16.45
N ILE A 186 -18.15 34.58 16.15
CA ILE A 186 -18.53 33.38 16.89
C ILE A 186 -17.98 33.43 18.32
N ARG A 187 -16.73 33.86 18.49
CA ARG A 187 -16.06 34.05 19.79
C ARG A 187 -16.79 35.07 20.66
N ASP A 188 -17.01 36.27 20.13
CA ASP A 188 -17.71 37.34 20.82
C ASP A 188 -19.16 36.93 21.15
N GLY A 189 -19.85 36.26 20.22
CA GLY A 189 -21.19 35.71 20.46
C GLY A 189 -21.21 34.69 21.60
N ARG A 190 -20.23 33.78 21.65
CA ARG A 190 -20.10 32.80 22.73
C ARG A 190 -19.81 33.46 24.07
N GLU A 191 -18.80 34.33 24.12
CA GLU A 191 -18.30 34.94 25.35
C GLU A 191 -19.31 35.91 25.96
N TYR A 192 -19.93 36.76 25.13
CA TYR A 192 -20.81 37.81 25.62
C TYR A 192 -22.29 37.41 25.72
N ILE A 193 -22.75 36.41 24.97
CA ILE A 193 -24.18 36.04 24.91
C ILE A 193 -24.41 34.60 25.38
N VAL A 194 -23.81 33.62 24.71
CA VAL A 194 -24.18 32.20 24.90
C VAL A 194 -23.72 31.67 26.26
N SER A 195 -22.44 31.84 26.62
CA SER A 195 -21.88 31.32 27.88
C SER A 195 -22.48 31.98 29.13
N PRO A 196 -22.70 33.32 29.17
CA PRO A 196 -23.35 33.96 30.31
C PRO A 196 -24.80 33.50 30.49
N LEU A 197 -25.54 33.27 29.39
CA LEU A 197 -26.92 32.80 29.46
C LEU A 197 -26.98 31.30 29.83
N SER A 198 -26.13 30.43 29.27
CA SER A 198 -26.15 29.00 29.64
C SER A 198 -25.84 28.78 31.13
N LYS A 199 -24.98 29.63 31.71
CA LYS A 199 -24.66 29.65 33.16
C LYS A 199 -25.71 30.37 34.02
N ASN A 200 -26.84 30.82 33.48
CA ASN A 200 -27.91 31.39 34.30
C ASN A 200 -28.55 30.27 35.16
N PRO A 201 -28.77 30.50 36.48
CA PRO A 201 -29.36 29.49 37.36
C PRO A 201 -30.71 28.94 36.89
N VAL A 202 -31.54 29.75 36.23
CA VAL A 202 -32.85 29.32 35.71
C VAL A 202 -32.70 28.35 34.55
N PHE A 203 -31.77 28.62 33.63
CA PHE A 203 -31.49 27.72 32.50
C PHE A 203 -30.78 26.44 32.96
N MET A 204 -29.83 26.53 33.90
CA MET A 204 -29.22 25.36 34.53
C MET A 204 -30.26 24.46 35.22
N LEU A 205 -31.16 25.06 36.01
CA LEU A 205 -32.24 24.33 36.69
C LEU A 205 -33.22 23.71 35.69
N ALA A 206 -33.53 24.40 34.60
CA ALA A 206 -34.42 23.90 33.56
C ALA A 206 -33.78 22.79 32.69
N GLY A 207 -32.46 22.83 32.52
CA GLY A 207 -31.70 21.85 31.74
C GLY A 207 -31.76 20.45 32.35
N ILE A 208 -31.74 20.32 33.69
CA ILE A 208 -31.66 19.02 34.39
C ILE A 208 -32.83 18.08 34.01
N PRO A 209 -34.12 18.49 34.09
CA PRO A 209 -35.23 17.62 33.69
C PRO A 209 -35.62 17.82 32.22
N GLY A 210 -35.16 18.90 31.60
CA GLY A 210 -35.48 19.29 30.24
C GLY A 210 -34.66 18.58 29.16
N LYS A 211 -33.45 18.13 29.48
CA LYS A 211 -32.55 17.47 28.52
C LYS A 211 -33.17 16.22 27.84
N PRO A 212 -33.86 15.30 28.54
CA PRO A 212 -34.55 14.18 27.88
C PRO A 212 -35.64 14.64 26.91
N LEU A 213 -36.39 15.70 27.25
CA LEU A 213 -37.43 16.28 26.40
C LEU A 213 -36.84 16.92 25.15
N PHE A 214 -35.75 17.69 25.34
CA PHE A 214 -34.98 18.29 24.25
C PHE A 214 -34.44 17.21 23.30
N ASN A 215 -33.77 16.19 23.83
CA ASN A 215 -33.22 15.09 23.04
C ASN A 215 -34.30 14.31 22.28
N THR A 216 -35.49 14.15 22.87
CA THR A 216 -36.63 13.49 22.21
C THR A 216 -37.12 14.32 21.03
N LEU A 217 -37.22 15.65 21.16
CA LEU A 217 -37.60 16.55 20.07
C LEU A 217 -36.52 16.63 18.98
N MET A 218 -35.25 16.53 19.34
CA MET A 218 -34.10 16.54 18.42
C MET A 218 -33.87 15.21 17.70
N THR A 219 -34.62 14.16 18.05
CA THR A 219 -34.49 12.85 17.39
C THR A 219 -35.23 12.86 16.06
N VAL A 220 -34.53 12.50 15.00
CA VAL A 220 -35.07 12.40 13.63
C VAL A 220 -34.79 11.02 13.05
N ARG A 221 -35.55 10.66 12.02
CA ARG A 221 -35.33 9.43 11.25
C ARG A 221 -35.34 9.77 9.77
N ILE A 222 -34.26 9.43 9.08
CA ILE A 222 -34.06 9.65 7.64
C ILE A 222 -33.71 8.28 7.05
N ASP A 223 -34.52 7.83 6.09
CA ASP A 223 -34.30 6.58 5.36
C ASP A 223 -34.01 5.35 6.25
N GLY A 224 -34.73 5.28 7.38
CA GLY A 224 -34.62 4.22 8.37
C GLY A 224 -33.57 4.47 9.47
N THR A 225 -32.56 5.29 9.20
CA THR A 225 -31.50 5.68 10.13
C THR A 225 -32.02 6.68 11.16
N LYS A 226 -31.82 6.38 12.45
CA LYS A 226 -32.24 7.23 13.56
C LYS A 226 -31.04 7.99 14.09
N GLY A 227 -31.07 9.31 14.02
CA GLY A 227 -30.05 10.17 14.59
C GLY A 227 -30.64 11.25 15.50
N ARG A 228 -29.76 11.97 16.19
CA ARG A 228 -30.13 13.15 16.98
C ARG A 228 -29.45 14.35 16.37
N LEU A 229 -30.22 15.35 15.95
CA LEU A 229 -29.69 16.57 15.34
C LEU A 229 -28.65 17.27 16.23
N ASN A 230 -28.76 17.13 17.55
CA ASN A 230 -27.78 17.70 18.49
C ASN A 230 -26.39 17.07 18.33
N ASP A 231 -26.35 15.76 18.18
CA ASP A 231 -25.11 14.99 18.06
C ASP A 231 -24.51 15.20 16.65
N GLU A 232 -25.36 15.22 15.61
CA GLU A 232 -24.95 15.52 14.22
C GLU A 232 -24.41 16.94 14.07
N LEU A 233 -25.09 17.97 14.62
CA LEU A 233 -24.62 19.36 14.55
C LEU A 233 -23.29 19.55 15.30
N ASN A 234 -23.12 18.85 16.42
CA ASN A 234 -21.86 18.83 17.15
C ASN A 234 -20.75 18.15 16.33
N ALA A 235 -21.07 17.06 15.64
CA ALA A 235 -20.15 16.39 14.73
C ALA A 235 -19.78 17.28 13.53
N VAL A 236 -20.72 18.02 12.92
CA VAL A 236 -20.41 19.02 11.87
C VAL A 236 -19.42 20.07 12.39
N ALA A 237 -19.62 20.58 13.61
CA ALA A 237 -18.72 21.56 14.21
C ALA A 237 -17.30 21.00 14.42
N LYS A 238 -17.19 19.76 14.91
CA LYS A 238 -15.90 19.06 15.08
C LYS A 238 -15.24 18.74 13.75
N LEU A 239 -16.01 18.31 12.74
CA LEU A 239 -15.53 18.05 11.38
C LEU A 239 -14.98 19.32 10.74
N TYR A 240 -15.65 20.46 10.92
CA TYR A 240 -15.16 21.73 10.41
C TYR A 240 -13.73 22.02 10.90
N SER A 241 -13.50 21.95 12.21
CA SER A 241 -12.15 22.13 12.78
C SER A 241 -11.18 21.04 12.33
N ALA A 242 -11.62 19.78 12.30
CA ALA A 242 -10.77 18.67 11.89
C ALA A 242 -10.37 18.71 10.40
N LEU A 243 -11.19 19.28 9.52
CA LEU A 243 -10.90 19.38 8.09
C LEU A 243 -10.04 20.60 7.75
N MET A 244 -9.97 21.62 8.61
CA MET A 244 -9.24 22.85 8.29
C MET A 244 -7.77 22.62 7.90
N PRO A 245 -6.97 21.81 8.63
CA PRO A 245 -5.58 21.54 8.26
C PRO A 245 -5.41 20.90 6.88
N LEU A 246 -6.41 20.15 6.42
CA LEU A 246 -6.40 19.51 5.09
C LEU A 246 -6.71 20.52 3.99
N ILE A 247 -7.63 21.46 4.24
CA ILE A 247 -8.08 22.44 3.24
C ILE A 247 -7.11 23.62 3.14
N SER A 248 -6.39 23.94 4.22
CA SER A 248 -5.50 25.11 4.27
C SER A 248 -4.14 24.88 3.62
N GLU A 249 -3.71 23.62 3.47
CA GLU A 249 -2.40 23.25 2.95
C GLU A 249 -2.50 22.48 1.63
N ASN A 250 -1.44 22.52 0.82
CA ASN A 250 -1.36 21.66 -0.35
C ASN A 250 -0.91 20.25 0.05
N ILE A 251 -1.34 19.23 -0.69
CA ILE A 251 -1.03 17.83 -0.39
C ILE A 251 0.48 17.52 -0.28
N LYS A 252 1.32 18.25 -1.01
CA LYS A 252 2.79 18.14 -0.95
C LYS A 252 3.39 18.64 0.37
N ASP A 253 2.66 19.50 1.09
CA ASP A 253 3.08 20.15 2.34
C ASP A 253 2.41 19.45 3.54
N TYR A 254 1.74 18.31 3.33
CA TYR A 254 1.09 17.54 4.38
C TYR A 254 2.12 16.84 5.27
N GLY A 255 1.85 16.84 6.58
CA GLY A 255 2.65 16.13 7.58
C GLY A 255 1.78 15.62 8.74
N GLU A 256 2.38 15.59 9.93
CA GLU A 256 1.77 15.04 11.16
C GLU A 256 0.39 15.67 11.48
N ASP A 257 0.24 16.97 11.27
CA ASP A 257 -1.01 17.70 11.55
C ASP A 257 -2.15 17.26 10.63
N GLN A 258 -1.88 17.00 9.34
CA GLN A 258 -2.86 16.50 8.38
C GLN A 258 -3.20 15.01 8.59
N ALA A 259 -2.23 14.20 8.99
CA ALA A 259 -2.50 12.82 9.37
C ALA A 259 -3.44 12.77 10.60
N LYS A 260 -3.14 13.56 11.64
CA LYS A 260 -4.01 13.69 12.83
C LYS A 260 -5.39 14.27 12.50
N ALA A 261 -5.46 15.21 11.56
CA ALA A 261 -6.72 15.76 11.07
C ALA A 261 -7.67 14.67 10.56
N LEU A 262 -7.18 13.75 9.73
CA LEU A 262 -7.96 12.61 9.22
C LEU A 262 -8.37 11.62 10.32
N GLU A 263 -7.49 11.35 11.29
CA GLU A 263 -7.85 10.54 12.46
C GLU A 263 -8.98 11.19 13.28
N ASN A 264 -8.93 12.51 13.47
CA ASN A 264 -9.97 13.27 14.15
C ASN A 264 -11.30 13.28 13.37
N VAL A 265 -11.24 13.32 12.04
CA VAL A 265 -12.42 13.14 11.17
C VAL A 265 -13.01 11.74 11.38
N ALA A 266 -12.19 10.69 11.34
CA ALA A 266 -12.64 9.31 11.55
C ALA A 266 -13.31 9.13 12.92
N ALA A 267 -12.69 9.66 13.99
CA ALA A 267 -13.23 9.60 15.34
C ALA A 267 -14.55 10.38 15.47
N THR A 268 -14.67 11.53 14.81
CA THR A 268 -15.90 12.35 14.85
C THR A 268 -17.07 11.66 14.18
N LEU A 269 -16.83 10.87 13.14
CA LEU A 269 -17.86 10.12 12.42
C LEU A 269 -18.37 8.89 13.19
N GLU A 270 -17.70 8.42 14.25
CA GLU A 270 -18.15 7.26 15.03
C GLU A 270 -19.56 7.44 15.60
N ASP A 271 -19.91 8.66 16.02
CA ASP A 271 -21.18 8.98 16.66
C ASP A 271 -22.19 9.70 15.73
N ALA A 272 -21.87 9.89 14.45
CA ALA A 272 -22.62 10.74 13.52
C ALA A 272 -23.26 9.95 12.36
N ASP A 273 -24.30 9.16 12.66
CA ASP A 273 -24.89 8.22 11.71
C ASP A 273 -25.59 8.89 10.52
N LEU A 274 -26.26 10.05 10.72
CA LEU A 274 -26.91 10.77 9.61
C LEU A 274 -25.88 11.48 8.73
N LEU A 275 -24.80 12.01 9.32
CA LEU A 275 -23.69 12.52 8.53
C LEU A 275 -23.00 11.43 7.73
N CYS A 276 -22.84 10.22 8.29
CA CYS A 276 -22.29 9.10 7.53
C CYS A 276 -23.20 8.71 6.36
N LEU A 277 -24.53 8.70 6.55
CA LEU A 277 -25.49 8.47 5.46
C LEU A 277 -25.32 9.48 4.33
N ILE A 278 -25.29 10.78 4.66
CA ILE A 278 -25.12 11.86 3.68
C ILE A 278 -23.75 11.77 3.00
N ALA A 279 -22.67 11.58 3.77
CA ALA A 279 -21.33 11.45 3.23
C ALA A 279 -21.22 10.25 2.28
N GLY A 280 -21.86 9.12 2.60
CA GLY A 280 -21.88 7.94 1.73
C GLY A 280 -22.55 8.22 0.39
N GLU A 281 -23.72 8.87 0.39
CA GLU A 281 -24.40 9.28 -0.84
C GLU A 281 -23.57 10.25 -1.68
N VAL A 282 -22.96 11.26 -1.04
CA VAL A 282 -22.11 12.24 -1.73
C VAL A 282 -20.86 11.57 -2.30
N ILE A 283 -20.15 10.73 -1.54
CA ILE A 283 -18.94 10.03 -1.99
C ILE A 283 -19.26 9.09 -3.16
N SER A 284 -20.33 8.30 -3.04
CA SER A 284 -20.76 7.36 -4.09
C SER A 284 -21.09 8.07 -5.39
N ASN A 285 -21.89 9.13 -5.32
CA ASN A 285 -22.28 9.91 -6.50
C ASN A 285 -21.13 10.76 -7.06
N ALA A 286 -20.24 11.27 -6.21
CA ALA A 286 -19.03 11.97 -6.64
C ALA A 286 -18.12 11.04 -7.44
N ALA A 287 -17.87 9.83 -6.92
CA ALA A 287 -17.06 8.83 -7.62
C ALA A 287 -17.71 8.40 -8.94
N THR A 288 -19.02 8.18 -8.95
CA THR A 288 -19.78 7.87 -10.16
C THR A 288 -19.72 8.99 -11.20
N GLY A 289 -19.83 10.25 -10.77
CA GLY A 289 -19.70 11.42 -11.64
C GLY A 289 -18.30 11.55 -12.23
N LEU A 290 -17.26 11.38 -11.41
CA LEU A 290 -15.86 11.38 -11.86
C LEU A 290 -15.58 10.26 -12.86
N MET A 291 -16.11 9.05 -12.64
CA MET A 291 -15.94 7.91 -13.57
C MET A 291 -16.67 8.12 -14.91
N ASN A 292 -17.91 8.61 -14.89
CA ASN A 292 -18.74 8.68 -16.10
C ASN A 292 -18.57 9.98 -16.89
N GLU A 293 -18.40 11.10 -16.19
CA GLU A 293 -18.40 12.45 -16.77
C GLU A 293 -17.01 13.10 -16.69
N GLY A 294 -16.06 12.49 -15.98
CA GLY A 294 -14.72 13.05 -15.75
C GLY A 294 -14.72 14.26 -14.82
N SER A 295 -15.85 14.61 -14.20
CA SER A 295 -15.96 15.75 -13.30
C SER A 295 -17.11 15.60 -12.30
N PHE A 296 -16.98 16.26 -11.16
CA PHE A 296 -18.03 16.39 -10.14
C PHE A 296 -17.81 17.65 -9.31
N ALA A 297 -18.86 18.48 -9.14
CA ALA A 297 -18.84 19.66 -8.28
C ALA A 297 -17.63 20.60 -8.49
N GLY A 298 -17.20 20.78 -9.75
CA GLY A 298 -16.06 21.63 -10.13
C GLY A 298 -14.68 20.96 -10.03
N ILE A 299 -14.60 19.70 -9.59
CA ILE A 299 -13.39 18.88 -9.67
C ILE A 299 -13.44 18.12 -10.99
N SER A 300 -12.34 18.14 -11.76
CA SER A 300 -12.22 17.39 -13.01
C SER A 300 -10.95 16.56 -13.02
N LEU A 301 -11.05 15.33 -13.51
CA LEU A 301 -9.90 14.47 -13.77
C LEU A 301 -9.15 14.96 -15.01
N SER A 302 -7.81 14.96 -14.94
CA SER A 302 -6.99 15.12 -16.15
C SER A 302 -7.16 13.91 -17.06
N ASP A 303 -6.76 14.01 -18.33
CA ASP A 303 -6.86 12.87 -19.25
C ASP A 303 -5.96 11.71 -18.79
N SER A 304 -4.79 12.00 -18.21
CA SER A 304 -3.93 10.99 -17.59
C SER A 304 -4.57 10.31 -16.38
N ASP A 305 -5.40 11.03 -15.60
CA ASP A 305 -6.06 10.44 -14.43
C ASP A 305 -7.20 9.50 -14.82
N LYS A 306 -7.89 9.78 -15.94
CA LYS A 306 -8.98 8.94 -16.45
C LYS A 306 -8.47 7.59 -16.96
N ASP A 307 -7.27 7.58 -17.54
CA ASP A 307 -6.64 6.38 -18.08
C ASP A 307 -5.86 5.59 -16.99
N ASN A 308 -5.75 6.14 -15.77
CA ASN A 308 -5.03 5.49 -14.67
C ASN A 308 -5.89 4.40 -14.00
N ALA A 309 -5.45 3.14 -14.12
CA ALA A 309 -6.17 1.98 -13.59
C ALA A 309 -6.38 2.02 -12.06
N MET A 310 -5.42 2.56 -11.30
CA MET A 310 -5.53 2.69 -9.84
C MET A 310 -6.58 3.73 -9.45
N ILE A 311 -6.64 4.86 -10.16
CA ILE A 311 -7.68 5.87 -9.96
C ILE A 311 -9.05 5.27 -10.32
N GLY A 312 -9.15 4.54 -11.43
CA GLY A 312 -10.37 3.82 -11.82
C GLY A 312 -10.87 2.85 -10.74
N GLU A 313 -9.98 2.02 -10.19
CA GLU A 313 -10.30 1.08 -9.11
C GLU A 313 -10.71 1.81 -7.82
N MET A 314 -10.00 2.88 -7.45
CA MET A 314 -10.34 3.69 -6.29
C MET A 314 -11.73 4.32 -6.43
N LEU A 315 -12.06 4.85 -7.61
CA LEU A 315 -13.38 5.40 -7.88
C LEU A 315 -14.46 4.32 -7.89
N ASP A 316 -14.19 3.12 -8.42
CA ASP A 316 -15.15 2.01 -8.36
C ASP A 316 -15.45 1.60 -6.91
N ILE A 317 -14.43 1.53 -6.04
CA ILE A 317 -14.60 1.27 -4.61
C ILE A 317 -15.46 2.36 -3.96
N LEU A 318 -15.14 3.64 -4.20
CA LEU A 318 -15.84 4.79 -3.62
C LEU A 318 -17.27 4.91 -4.15
N SER A 319 -17.53 4.53 -5.40
CA SER A 319 -18.88 4.52 -5.99
C SER A 319 -19.84 3.59 -5.24
N LYS A 320 -19.30 2.60 -4.52
CA LYS A 320 -20.05 1.61 -3.71
C LYS A 320 -20.10 1.98 -2.22
N THR A 321 -19.59 3.15 -1.83
CA THR A 321 -19.59 3.59 -0.42
C THR A 321 -20.99 3.95 0.05
N ASP A 322 -21.37 3.39 1.20
CA ASP A 322 -22.63 3.67 1.88
C ASP A 322 -22.37 4.23 3.30
N GLY A 323 -23.43 4.67 3.98
CA GLY A 323 -23.29 5.25 5.32
C GLY A 323 -22.73 4.31 6.40
N LYS A 324 -22.71 2.99 6.19
CA LYS A 324 -22.06 2.06 7.13
C LYS A 324 -20.56 1.95 6.86
N ALA A 325 -20.17 2.09 5.60
CA ALA A 325 -18.80 1.89 5.18
C ALA A 325 -17.94 3.15 5.30
N VAL A 326 -18.53 4.35 5.24
CA VAL A 326 -17.82 5.64 5.40
C VAL A 326 -16.86 5.64 6.59
N LYS A 327 -17.29 5.16 7.77
CA LYS A 327 -16.47 5.16 8.99
C LYS A 327 -15.17 4.36 8.79
N ASN A 328 -15.28 3.17 8.20
CA ASN A 328 -14.13 2.29 7.97
C ASN A 328 -13.28 2.78 6.80
N ASP A 329 -13.88 3.33 5.75
CA ASP A 329 -13.17 3.90 4.61
C ASP A 329 -12.30 5.07 5.08
N VAL A 330 -12.87 6.05 5.79
CA VAL A 330 -12.14 7.21 6.32
C VAL A 330 -11.04 6.77 7.29
N LYS A 331 -11.30 5.80 8.16
CA LYS A 331 -10.29 5.25 9.07
C LYS A 331 -9.15 4.57 8.34
N THR A 332 -9.43 3.85 7.25
CA THR A 332 -8.42 3.20 6.43
C THR A 332 -7.59 4.24 5.66
N THR A 333 -8.24 5.28 5.12
CA THR A 333 -7.55 6.42 4.51
C THR A 333 -6.66 7.16 5.52
N ALA A 334 -7.11 7.36 6.75
CA ALA A 334 -6.31 7.96 7.81
C ALA A 334 -5.04 7.13 8.11
N LYS A 335 -5.17 5.80 8.16
CA LYS A 335 -4.00 4.90 8.30
C LYS A 335 -3.04 5.01 7.12
N LEU A 336 -3.55 5.04 5.89
CA LEU A 336 -2.72 5.23 4.69
C LEU A 336 -1.95 6.55 4.76
N PHE A 337 -2.61 7.63 5.17
CA PHE A 337 -1.95 8.91 5.40
C PHE A 337 -0.87 8.83 6.48
N GLY A 338 -1.12 8.11 7.57
CA GLY A 338 -0.09 7.84 8.59
C GLY A 338 1.11 7.06 8.05
N VAL A 339 0.89 6.11 7.14
CA VAL A 339 2.00 5.41 6.45
C VAL A 339 2.78 6.38 5.56
N LEU A 340 2.08 7.20 4.77
CA LEU A 340 2.74 8.19 3.90
C LEU A 340 3.54 9.20 4.73
N GLU A 341 2.97 9.70 5.82
CA GLU A 341 3.62 10.67 6.73
C GLU A 341 4.87 10.08 7.38
N SER A 342 4.78 8.90 7.98
CA SER A 342 5.88 8.24 8.70
C SER A 342 7.08 7.91 7.81
N HIS A 343 6.88 7.84 6.49
CA HIS A 343 7.92 7.62 5.49
C HIS A 343 8.20 8.87 4.63
N SER A 344 7.66 10.02 5.03
CA SER A 344 7.77 11.32 4.34
C SER A 344 7.36 11.27 2.86
N ALA A 345 6.44 10.39 2.50
CA ALA A 345 6.08 10.07 1.12
C ALA A 345 5.19 11.11 0.43
N PHE A 346 4.74 12.16 1.14
CA PHE A 346 4.05 13.30 0.52
C PHE A 346 4.95 14.08 -0.46
N ASP A 347 6.27 13.90 -0.37
CA ASP A 347 7.23 14.38 -1.36
C ASP A 347 6.86 13.93 -2.78
N LEU A 348 6.21 12.76 -2.96
CA LEU A 348 5.73 12.26 -4.26
C LEU A 348 4.85 13.26 -5.02
N PHE A 349 4.17 14.15 -4.32
CA PHE A 349 3.30 15.16 -4.92
C PHE A 349 4.05 16.47 -5.27
N SER A 350 5.36 16.53 -5.01
CA SER A 350 6.23 17.62 -5.44
C SER A 350 6.74 17.40 -6.86
N LYS A 351 6.74 18.46 -7.68
CA LYS A 351 7.24 18.43 -9.07
C LYS A 351 8.74 18.14 -9.18
N GLU A 352 9.49 18.35 -8.11
CA GLU A 352 10.95 18.18 -8.06
C GLU A 352 11.37 16.86 -7.38
N SER A 353 10.42 16.02 -6.97
CA SER A 353 10.71 14.79 -6.24
C SER A 353 11.32 13.71 -7.12
N ASP A 354 12.36 13.03 -6.59
CA ASP A 354 12.78 11.74 -7.12
C ASP A 354 11.79 10.67 -6.64
N ILE A 355 10.81 10.36 -7.48
CA ILE A 355 9.77 9.36 -7.21
C ILE A 355 10.41 8.02 -6.80
N MET A 356 11.52 7.63 -7.43
CA MET A 356 12.19 6.36 -7.14
C MET A 356 12.85 6.38 -5.76
N GLU A 357 13.45 7.50 -5.36
CA GLU A 357 13.98 7.68 -4.01
C GLU A 357 12.89 7.56 -2.95
N VAL A 358 11.74 8.20 -3.18
CA VAL A 358 10.65 8.19 -2.20
C VAL A 358 10.01 6.81 -2.10
N VAL A 359 9.70 6.16 -3.23
CA VAL A 359 9.08 4.82 -3.26
C VAL A 359 10.00 3.73 -2.71
N SER A 360 11.33 3.90 -2.81
CA SER A 360 12.31 2.95 -2.26
C SER A 360 12.57 3.10 -0.75
N ARG A 361 11.89 4.03 -0.07
CA ARG A 361 12.01 4.19 1.38
C ARG A 361 11.46 2.96 2.12
N LYS A 362 12.31 2.38 2.96
CA LYS A 362 11.99 1.18 3.72
C LYS A 362 10.73 1.36 4.56
N GLY A 363 9.77 0.44 4.44
CA GLY A 363 8.49 0.40 5.14
C GLY A 363 7.33 1.06 4.41
N LEU A 364 7.59 1.85 3.36
CA LEU A 364 6.54 2.58 2.65
C LEU A 364 5.62 1.63 1.88
N ILE A 365 6.19 0.82 0.98
CA ILE A 365 5.40 -0.10 0.13
C ILE A 365 4.73 -1.15 1.01
N SER A 366 5.44 -1.76 1.95
CA SER A 366 4.84 -2.76 2.85
C SER A 366 3.73 -2.16 3.71
N GLY A 367 3.91 -0.94 4.24
CA GLY A 367 2.87 -0.26 5.02
C GLY A 367 1.63 0.09 4.20
N VAL A 368 1.80 0.53 2.95
CA VAL A 368 0.67 0.81 2.04
C VAL A 368 -0.08 -0.48 1.74
N VAL A 369 0.65 -1.52 1.29
CA VAL A 369 0.09 -2.85 0.97
C VAL A 369 -0.62 -3.44 2.18
N GLU A 370 0.01 -3.48 3.35
CA GLU A 370 -0.58 -3.99 4.58
C GLU A 370 -1.89 -3.26 4.90
N THR A 371 -1.91 -1.93 4.78
CA THR A 371 -3.09 -1.12 5.10
C THR A 371 -4.24 -1.37 4.13
N VAL A 372 -3.98 -1.39 2.81
CA VAL A 372 -5.04 -1.64 1.82
C VAL A 372 -5.51 -3.10 1.85
N TYR A 373 -4.61 -4.06 2.07
CA TYR A 373 -4.93 -5.49 2.07
C TYR A 373 -5.73 -5.90 3.30
N SER A 374 -5.42 -5.30 4.45
CA SER A 374 -6.11 -5.56 5.72
C SER A 374 -7.58 -5.12 5.71
N TYR A 375 -7.99 -4.31 4.74
CA TYR A 375 -9.37 -3.87 4.59
C TYR A 375 -9.99 -4.44 3.30
N ASN A 376 -10.93 -5.38 3.45
CA ASN A 376 -11.53 -6.12 2.33
C ASN A 376 -12.01 -5.26 1.16
N ARG A 377 -12.52 -4.04 1.40
CA ARG A 377 -12.98 -3.15 0.31
C ARG A 377 -11.84 -2.50 -0.46
N PHE A 378 -10.68 -2.29 0.17
CA PHE A 378 -9.51 -1.66 -0.45
C PHE A 378 -8.51 -2.68 -0.96
N ARG A 379 -8.70 -3.95 -0.64
CA ARG A 379 -7.76 -5.03 -0.99
C ARG A 379 -7.44 -5.09 -2.48
N SER A 380 -8.40 -4.81 -3.36
CA SER A 380 -8.18 -4.76 -4.81
C SER A 380 -7.21 -3.65 -5.24
N LEU A 381 -7.04 -2.59 -4.45
CA LEU A 381 -6.01 -1.57 -4.70
C LEU A 381 -4.60 -2.17 -4.66
N THR A 382 -4.38 -3.29 -3.97
CA THR A 382 -3.08 -3.98 -3.98
C THR A 382 -2.69 -4.42 -5.38
N ALA A 383 -3.62 -5.01 -6.13
CA ALA A 383 -3.32 -5.44 -7.50
C ALA A 383 -3.09 -4.24 -8.41
N GLY A 384 -3.90 -3.17 -8.28
CA GLY A 384 -3.69 -1.92 -8.99
C GLY A 384 -2.32 -1.30 -8.73
N LEU A 385 -1.94 -1.16 -7.45
CA LEU A 385 -0.62 -0.66 -7.04
C LEU A 385 0.52 -1.47 -7.65
N VAL A 386 0.43 -2.79 -7.56
CA VAL A 386 1.47 -3.70 -8.06
C VAL A 386 1.55 -3.65 -9.59
N ASN A 387 0.41 -3.67 -10.29
CA ASN A 387 0.36 -3.55 -11.75
C ASN A 387 0.96 -2.22 -12.22
N THR A 388 0.53 -1.09 -11.65
CA THR A 388 1.07 0.23 -12.01
C THR A 388 2.57 0.34 -11.75
N ALA A 389 3.05 -0.23 -10.64
CA ALA A 389 4.49 -0.26 -10.34
C ALA A 389 5.28 -1.07 -11.40
N PHE A 390 4.77 -2.23 -11.79
CA PHE A 390 5.41 -3.06 -12.81
C PHE A 390 5.33 -2.46 -14.22
N GLU A 391 4.20 -1.87 -14.59
CA GLU A 391 4.04 -1.14 -15.86
C GLU A 391 5.05 0.00 -15.95
N SER A 392 5.16 0.81 -14.89
CA SER A 392 6.13 1.92 -14.83
C SER A 392 7.59 1.42 -14.94
N ALA A 393 7.91 0.28 -14.31
CA ALA A 393 9.22 -0.34 -14.44
C ALA A 393 9.49 -0.85 -15.86
N ALA A 394 8.52 -1.51 -16.50
CA ALA A 394 8.63 -2.02 -17.86
C ALA A 394 8.79 -0.90 -18.90
N GLU A 395 8.07 0.21 -18.73
CA GLU A 395 8.20 1.42 -19.55
C GLU A 395 9.59 2.04 -19.41
N SER A 396 10.10 2.14 -18.18
CA SER A 396 11.45 2.66 -17.92
C SER A 396 12.55 1.79 -18.56
N MET A 397 12.28 0.50 -18.75
CA MET A 397 13.17 -0.44 -19.45
C MET A 397 13.01 -0.41 -20.98
N GLY A 398 12.13 0.43 -21.53
CA GLY A 398 11.96 0.61 -22.97
C GLY A 398 11.08 -0.47 -23.63
N THR A 399 10.26 -1.17 -22.85
CA THR A 399 9.33 -2.19 -23.36
C THR A 399 7.88 -1.76 -23.17
N GLY A 400 6.99 -2.17 -24.08
CA GLY A 400 5.58 -1.78 -24.04
C GLY A 400 4.85 -2.28 -22.78
N SER A 401 3.90 -1.48 -22.29
CA SER A 401 3.23 -1.57 -20.99
C SER A 401 2.29 -2.77 -20.73
N ASN A 402 2.17 -3.73 -21.64
CA ASN A 402 1.11 -4.77 -21.55
C ASN A 402 1.55 -6.11 -20.92
N THR A 403 2.64 -6.14 -20.16
CA THR A 403 3.27 -7.40 -19.74
C THR A 403 2.68 -8.02 -18.47
N LEU A 404 1.92 -7.28 -17.64
CA LEU A 404 1.48 -7.77 -16.34
C LEU A 404 0.05 -7.33 -15.97
N ASN A 405 -0.85 -8.30 -15.81
CA ASN A 405 -2.20 -8.05 -15.31
C ASN A 405 -2.51 -9.01 -14.15
N ILE A 406 -2.26 -8.55 -12.92
CA ILE A 406 -2.79 -9.20 -11.72
C ILE A 406 -4.29 -8.91 -11.66
N ASP A 407 -5.10 -9.93 -11.88
CA ASP A 407 -6.55 -9.83 -11.69
C ASP A 407 -6.89 -9.86 -10.20
N ASN A 408 -7.72 -8.90 -9.77
CA ASN A 408 -8.30 -8.81 -8.43
C ASN A 408 -8.95 -10.12 -7.95
N SER A 409 -9.54 -10.90 -8.86
CA SER A 409 -10.16 -12.20 -8.56
C SER A 409 -9.16 -13.27 -8.07
N GLN A 410 -7.87 -13.02 -8.25
CA GLN A 410 -6.78 -13.94 -7.96
C GLN A 410 -6.01 -13.58 -6.69
N LEU A 411 -6.45 -12.58 -5.92
CA LEU A 411 -5.83 -12.26 -4.64
C LEU A 411 -6.18 -13.33 -3.59
N PRO A 412 -5.19 -13.99 -2.95
CA PRO A 412 -5.41 -15.08 -2.00
C PRO A 412 -5.93 -14.56 -0.66
N ASP A 413 -6.92 -15.19 -0.01
CA ASP A 413 -7.24 -14.79 1.37
C ASP A 413 -6.04 -15.05 2.29
N LEU A 414 -5.61 -14.00 3.01
CA LEU A 414 -4.45 -14.00 3.89
C LEU A 414 -4.87 -13.61 5.31
N ASP A 415 -4.26 -14.23 6.31
CA ASP A 415 -4.34 -13.76 7.69
C ASP A 415 -3.39 -12.58 7.97
N SER A 416 -3.43 -12.02 9.19
CA SER A 416 -2.62 -10.85 9.54
C SER A 416 -1.11 -11.10 9.48
N GLU A 417 -0.63 -12.30 9.82
CA GLU A 417 0.81 -12.61 9.74
C GLU A 417 1.23 -12.81 8.29
N GLU A 418 0.39 -13.46 7.50
CA GLU A 418 0.61 -13.62 6.06
C GLU A 418 0.60 -12.28 5.32
N ILE A 419 -0.29 -11.33 5.68
CA ILE A 419 -0.31 -9.98 5.08
C ILE A 419 1.02 -9.26 5.31
N ILE A 420 1.55 -9.28 6.53
CA ILE A 420 2.84 -8.63 6.86
C ILE A 420 3.97 -9.29 6.07
N ARG A 421 3.98 -10.63 5.99
CA ARG A 421 5.00 -11.34 5.19
C ARG A 421 4.91 -10.98 3.72
N GLU A 422 3.71 -10.96 3.14
CA GLU A 422 3.51 -10.65 1.72
C GLU A 422 3.84 -9.19 1.40
N SER A 423 3.48 -8.26 2.29
CA SER A 423 3.79 -6.84 2.11
C SER A 423 5.30 -6.58 2.11
N LEU A 424 6.06 -7.26 2.98
CA LEU A 424 7.53 -7.21 2.99
C LEU A 424 8.13 -7.83 1.73
N LEU A 425 7.62 -8.97 1.25
CA LEU A 425 8.10 -9.59 0.01
C LEU A 425 7.85 -8.68 -1.22
N ILE A 426 6.70 -8.01 -1.27
CA ILE A 426 6.37 -7.05 -2.33
C ILE A 426 7.30 -5.85 -2.26
N GLU A 427 7.54 -5.29 -1.08
CA GLU A 427 8.49 -4.19 -0.90
C GLU A 427 9.89 -4.57 -1.33
N ASP A 428 10.44 -5.67 -0.81
CA ASP A 428 11.79 -6.11 -1.16
C ASP A 428 11.94 -6.32 -2.67
N THR A 429 10.93 -6.92 -3.31
CA THR A 429 10.91 -7.11 -4.77
C THR A 429 10.91 -5.78 -5.50
N ALA A 430 10.03 -4.85 -5.10
CA ALA A 430 9.92 -3.53 -5.74
C ALA A 430 11.20 -2.69 -5.56
N VAL A 431 11.80 -2.68 -4.38
CA VAL A 431 13.05 -1.94 -4.11
C VAL A 431 14.20 -2.47 -4.97
N LEU A 432 14.33 -3.79 -5.11
CA LEU A 432 15.36 -4.41 -5.97
C LEU A 432 15.16 -4.03 -7.44
N ILE A 433 13.92 -4.04 -7.93
CA ILE A 433 13.59 -3.62 -9.29
C ILE A 433 13.87 -2.13 -9.51
N ILE A 434 13.50 -1.27 -8.55
CA ILE A 434 13.77 0.17 -8.63
C ILE A 434 15.26 0.46 -8.67
N GLY A 435 16.05 -0.18 -7.78
CA GLY A 435 17.51 -0.04 -7.78
C GLY A 435 18.11 -0.44 -9.13
N PHE A 436 17.62 -1.54 -9.69
CA PHE A 436 18.03 -2.00 -11.01
C PHE A 436 17.68 -1.01 -12.14
N VAL A 437 16.44 -0.50 -12.17
CA VAL A 437 16.00 0.51 -13.16
C VAL A 437 16.84 1.79 -13.05
N LYS A 438 17.24 2.18 -11.85
CA LYS A 438 18.15 3.30 -11.63
C LYS A 438 19.53 3.04 -12.24
N SER A 439 20.14 1.89 -11.99
CA SER A 439 21.42 1.50 -12.62
C SER A 439 21.33 1.49 -14.15
N ILE A 440 20.20 1.02 -14.72
CA ILE A 440 19.94 1.14 -16.15
C ILE A 440 19.98 2.61 -16.57
N ASN A 441 19.20 3.47 -15.94
CA ASN A 441 19.07 4.87 -16.36
C ASN A 441 20.40 5.62 -16.26
N ASP A 442 21.21 5.31 -15.25
CA ASP A 442 22.52 5.91 -15.01
C ASP A 442 23.62 5.34 -15.93
N ASN A 443 23.32 4.29 -16.71
CA ASN A 443 24.28 3.51 -17.51
C ASN A 443 25.42 2.88 -16.69
N ASP A 444 25.14 2.51 -15.44
CA ASP A 444 26.09 1.91 -14.52
C ASP A 444 25.55 0.56 -14.02
N ILE A 445 25.27 -0.35 -14.96
CA ILE A 445 24.82 -1.70 -14.61
C ILE A 445 26.01 -2.48 -14.06
N LEU A 446 25.94 -2.82 -12.78
CA LEU A 446 26.94 -3.62 -12.09
C LEU A 446 26.53 -5.08 -12.04
N ASN A 447 27.51 -5.97 -11.87
CA ASN A 447 27.25 -7.39 -11.61
C ASN A 447 26.31 -7.60 -10.39
N SER A 448 26.38 -6.72 -9.39
CA SER A 448 25.45 -6.74 -8.24
C SER A 448 23.98 -6.57 -8.62
N ASP A 449 23.70 -5.95 -9.76
CA ASP A 449 22.34 -5.60 -10.18
C ASP A 449 21.61 -6.81 -10.76
N PHE A 450 22.34 -7.70 -11.45
CA PHE A 450 21.81 -9.01 -11.89
C PHE A 450 21.52 -9.94 -10.72
N VAL A 451 22.40 -9.98 -9.71
CA VAL A 451 22.16 -10.76 -8.49
C VAL A 451 20.96 -10.21 -7.73
N SER A 452 20.83 -8.88 -7.65
CA SER A 452 19.67 -8.19 -7.06
C SER A 452 18.37 -8.54 -7.78
N MET A 453 18.40 -8.66 -9.11
CA MET A 453 17.27 -9.12 -9.90
C MET A 453 16.94 -10.59 -9.57
N GLY A 454 17.93 -11.47 -9.48
CA GLY A 454 17.73 -12.87 -9.06
C GLY A 454 17.01 -12.96 -7.71
N LYS A 455 17.46 -12.17 -6.73
CA LYS A 455 16.82 -12.07 -5.42
C LYS A 455 15.37 -11.54 -5.49
N ALA A 456 15.09 -10.59 -6.37
CA ALA A 456 13.74 -10.07 -6.58
C ALA A 456 12.80 -11.19 -7.06
N LEU A 457 13.30 -12.12 -7.89
CA LEU A 457 12.53 -13.25 -8.39
C LEU A 457 12.30 -14.33 -7.35
N ASP A 458 13.31 -14.61 -6.53
CA ASP A 458 13.14 -15.52 -5.41
C ASP A 458 12.13 -14.99 -4.40
N ASN A 459 12.13 -13.67 -4.16
CA ASN A 459 11.13 -13.01 -3.33
C ASN A 459 9.73 -13.05 -3.95
N ALA A 460 9.61 -12.73 -5.24
CA ALA A 460 8.36 -12.82 -5.98
C ALA A 460 7.78 -14.23 -5.98
N LYS A 461 8.60 -15.26 -6.21
CA LYS A 461 8.22 -16.67 -6.20
C LYS A 461 7.73 -17.13 -4.81
N LYS A 462 8.31 -16.59 -3.73
CA LYS A 462 7.86 -16.84 -2.34
C LYS A 462 6.55 -16.13 -2.00
N SER A 463 6.18 -15.09 -2.75
CA SER A 463 4.96 -14.33 -2.57
C SER A 463 3.78 -15.04 -3.24
N ARG A 464 2.66 -15.14 -2.53
CA ARG A 464 1.38 -15.64 -3.05
C ARG A 464 0.65 -14.59 -3.90
N ILE A 465 0.97 -13.31 -3.73
CA ILE A 465 0.42 -12.20 -4.53
C ILE A 465 1.17 -12.03 -5.85
N LEU A 466 2.52 -12.03 -5.80
CA LEU A 466 3.35 -11.87 -7.00
C LEU A 466 3.53 -13.20 -7.74
N GLY A 467 3.96 -14.25 -7.05
CA GLY A 467 4.23 -15.57 -7.63
C GLY A 467 5.12 -15.50 -8.87
N ASN A 468 4.79 -16.33 -9.87
CA ASN A 468 5.48 -16.35 -11.16
C ASN A 468 5.13 -15.16 -12.07
N ARG A 469 4.32 -14.21 -11.61
CA ARG A 469 3.86 -13.09 -12.44
C ARG A 469 4.98 -12.09 -12.71
N VAL A 470 6.09 -12.11 -11.98
CA VAL A 470 7.22 -11.21 -12.26
C VAL A 470 8.07 -11.68 -13.47
N LYS A 471 7.81 -12.90 -14.00
CA LYS A 471 8.53 -13.47 -15.16
C LYS A 471 8.54 -12.60 -16.43
N PRO A 472 7.42 -11.98 -16.86
CA PRO A 472 7.41 -11.08 -18.01
C PRO A 472 8.32 -9.86 -17.82
N LEU A 473 8.50 -9.38 -16.58
CA LEU A 473 9.43 -8.30 -16.26
C LEU A 473 10.89 -8.77 -16.44
N ILE A 474 11.21 -10.02 -16.07
CA ILE A 474 12.51 -10.63 -16.35
C ILE A 474 12.73 -10.71 -17.85
N GLU A 475 11.74 -11.18 -18.60
CA GLU A 475 11.87 -11.33 -20.04
C GLU A 475 12.14 -9.97 -20.70
N VAL A 476 11.40 -8.94 -20.29
CA VAL A 476 11.63 -7.54 -20.64
C VAL A 476 13.07 -7.12 -20.34
N PHE A 477 13.57 -7.44 -19.14
CA PHE A 477 14.91 -7.11 -18.71
C PHE A 477 16.00 -7.81 -19.54
N LEU A 478 15.91 -9.13 -19.67
CA LEU A 478 16.89 -9.94 -20.40
C LEU A 478 16.93 -9.59 -21.89
N ARG A 479 15.81 -9.11 -22.43
CA ARG A 479 15.70 -8.62 -23.82
C ARG A 479 15.97 -7.13 -23.98
N SER A 480 16.27 -6.40 -22.91
CA SER A 480 16.57 -4.97 -22.99
C SER A 480 17.81 -4.75 -23.86
N GLU A 481 17.84 -3.66 -24.63
CA GLU A 481 18.98 -3.32 -25.51
C GLU A 481 20.33 -3.30 -24.75
N LYS A 482 20.29 -3.02 -23.44
CA LYS A 482 21.46 -2.99 -22.57
C LYS A 482 21.92 -4.38 -22.09
N ALA A 483 21.00 -5.29 -21.77
CA ALA A 483 21.36 -6.69 -21.52
C ALA A 483 21.94 -7.34 -22.78
N VAL A 484 21.38 -7.02 -23.95
CA VAL A 484 21.88 -7.48 -25.26
C VAL A 484 23.31 -6.98 -25.53
N LYS A 485 23.68 -5.76 -25.08
CA LYS A 485 25.06 -5.23 -25.22
C LYS A 485 26.12 -5.99 -24.44
N MET A 486 25.74 -6.83 -23.47
CA MET A 486 26.70 -7.70 -22.79
C MET A 486 27.08 -8.91 -23.65
N ASN A 487 26.46 -9.14 -24.81
CA ASN A 487 26.69 -10.29 -25.71
C ASN A 487 26.49 -11.68 -25.08
N VAL A 488 25.99 -11.76 -23.84
CA VAL A 488 25.82 -13.03 -23.10
C VAL A 488 24.39 -13.58 -23.20
N PHE A 489 23.39 -12.73 -23.42
CA PHE A 489 21.98 -13.12 -23.40
C PHE A 489 21.45 -13.40 -24.82
N THR A 490 21.53 -14.67 -25.24
CA THR A 490 20.90 -15.17 -26.48
C THR A 490 19.44 -15.57 -26.25
N GLY A 491 18.63 -15.68 -27.30
CA GLY A 491 17.24 -16.14 -27.19
C GLY A 491 17.11 -17.49 -26.46
N GLU A 492 18.04 -18.42 -26.70
CA GLU A 492 18.09 -19.71 -26.03
C GLU A 492 18.42 -19.58 -24.53
N SER A 493 19.45 -18.80 -24.18
CA SER A 493 19.84 -18.57 -22.77
C SER A 493 18.71 -17.90 -21.96
N ILE A 494 17.95 -17.00 -22.60
CA ILE A 494 16.78 -16.33 -22.01
C ILE A 494 15.67 -17.35 -21.74
N GLU A 495 15.35 -18.21 -22.71
CA GLU A 495 14.35 -19.27 -22.52
C GLU A 495 14.76 -20.25 -21.42
N LYS A 496 16.04 -20.61 -21.33
CA LYS A 496 16.56 -21.45 -20.24
C LYS A 496 16.40 -20.78 -18.87
N ILE A 497 16.71 -19.48 -18.72
CA ILE A 497 16.47 -18.74 -17.46
C ILE A 497 14.96 -18.71 -17.13
N LEU A 498 14.10 -18.39 -18.08
CA LEU A 498 12.66 -18.24 -17.84
C LEU A 498 12.00 -19.57 -17.42
N ASN A 499 12.53 -20.69 -17.90
CA ASN A 499 12.10 -22.04 -17.57
C ASN A 499 12.83 -22.65 -16.37
N ALA A 500 13.88 -21.99 -15.86
CA ALA A 500 14.61 -22.47 -14.70
C ALA A 500 13.68 -22.57 -13.48
N GLU A 501 13.62 -23.77 -12.88
CA GLU A 501 12.96 -23.99 -11.61
C GLU A 501 14.03 -23.99 -10.51
N GLY A 502 14.36 -22.83 -9.95
CA GLY A 502 15.50 -22.77 -9.02
C GLY A 502 15.56 -21.52 -8.14
N ASP A 503 16.76 -21.33 -7.59
CA ASP A 503 17.26 -20.17 -6.86
C ASP A 503 17.86 -19.20 -7.88
N TYR A 504 17.11 -18.14 -8.20
CA TYR A 504 17.50 -17.21 -9.25
C TYR A 504 18.69 -16.34 -8.82
N GLU A 505 18.82 -16.00 -7.54
CA GLU A 505 19.98 -15.27 -7.01
C GLU A 505 21.28 -16.02 -7.32
N ASN A 506 21.34 -17.33 -7.02
CA ASN A 506 22.49 -18.18 -7.32
C ASN A 506 22.69 -18.38 -8.83
N LEU A 507 21.62 -18.49 -9.61
CA LEU A 507 21.71 -18.61 -11.07
C LEU A 507 22.35 -17.36 -11.69
N PHE A 508 21.89 -16.15 -11.35
CA PHE A 508 22.47 -14.92 -11.87
C PHE A 508 23.91 -14.69 -11.39
N ALA A 509 24.23 -15.08 -10.14
CA ALA A 509 25.61 -15.10 -9.67
C ALA A 509 26.49 -16.04 -10.50
N SER A 510 25.97 -17.22 -10.86
CA SER A 510 26.66 -18.21 -11.69
C SER A 510 26.90 -17.70 -13.12
N ILE A 511 25.93 -16.99 -13.71
CA ILE A 511 26.06 -16.37 -15.03
C ILE A 511 27.19 -15.34 -15.03
N ILE A 512 27.25 -14.48 -14.01
CA ILE A 512 28.34 -13.50 -13.86
C ILE A 512 29.68 -14.20 -13.72
N LYS A 513 29.76 -15.23 -12.87
CA LYS A 513 30.98 -16.01 -12.70
C LYS A 513 31.44 -16.69 -13.98
N THR A 514 30.51 -17.03 -14.87
CA THR A 514 30.81 -17.60 -16.19
C THR A 514 31.50 -16.58 -17.10
N VAL A 515 31.03 -15.33 -17.10
CA VAL A 515 31.67 -14.23 -17.84
C VAL A 515 33.04 -13.88 -17.24
N ASP A 516 33.12 -13.77 -15.90
CA ASP A 516 34.39 -13.52 -15.20
C ASP A 516 35.41 -14.63 -15.47
N PHE A 517 34.96 -15.89 -15.54
CA PHE A 517 35.79 -17.04 -15.87
C PHE A 517 36.32 -16.95 -17.30
N ALA A 518 35.47 -16.71 -18.30
CA ALA A 518 35.90 -16.55 -19.69
C ALA A 518 36.96 -15.44 -19.84
N LYS A 519 36.75 -14.31 -19.17
CA LYS A 519 37.71 -13.21 -19.10
C LYS A 519 39.00 -13.62 -18.41
N ALA A 520 38.93 -14.25 -17.23
CA ALA A 520 40.10 -14.66 -16.46
C ALA A 520 40.96 -15.69 -17.21
N VAL A 521 40.33 -16.59 -17.97
CA VAL A 521 41.00 -17.55 -18.84
C VAL A 521 41.73 -16.83 -19.97
N SER A 522 41.09 -15.86 -20.63
CA SER A 522 41.69 -15.01 -21.67
C SER A 522 42.86 -14.18 -21.13
N ASP A 523 42.67 -13.52 -19.99
CA ASP A 523 43.68 -12.72 -19.28
C ASP A 523 44.79 -13.57 -18.63
N ARG A 524 44.62 -14.90 -18.57
CA ARG A 524 45.53 -15.88 -17.97
C ARG A 524 45.87 -15.55 -16.52
N ASN A 525 44.87 -15.20 -15.72
CA ASN A 525 45.07 -14.78 -14.34
C ASN A 525 44.56 -15.84 -13.33
N ALA A 526 44.99 -15.70 -12.06
CA ALA A 526 44.69 -16.66 -11.01
C ALA A 526 43.18 -16.77 -10.67
N SER A 527 42.37 -15.78 -11.05
CA SER A 527 40.93 -15.77 -10.78
C SER A 527 40.17 -16.85 -11.56
N ALA A 528 40.77 -17.45 -12.60
CA ALA A 528 40.18 -18.59 -13.30
C ALA A 528 40.11 -19.84 -12.40
N ALA A 529 41.13 -20.10 -11.58
CA ALA A 529 41.10 -21.20 -10.61
C ALA A 529 40.06 -20.97 -9.50
N GLU A 530 39.94 -19.72 -9.02
CA GLU A 530 38.92 -19.34 -8.05
C GLU A 530 37.49 -19.55 -8.59
N ALA A 531 37.26 -19.22 -9.87
CA ALA A 531 35.98 -19.45 -10.52
C ALA A 531 35.66 -20.94 -10.68
N ILE A 532 36.66 -21.77 -11.04
CA ILE A 532 36.50 -23.23 -11.13
C ILE A 532 36.09 -23.82 -9.77
N LEU A 533 36.78 -23.45 -8.69
CA LEU A 533 36.39 -23.87 -7.34
C LEU A 533 34.95 -23.46 -7.03
N TRP A 534 34.61 -22.20 -7.32
CA TRP A 534 33.28 -21.67 -7.08
C TRP A 534 32.19 -22.49 -7.79
N PHE A 535 32.37 -22.87 -9.05
CA PHE A 535 31.40 -23.69 -9.78
C PHE A 535 31.21 -25.06 -9.14
N THR A 536 32.29 -25.73 -8.72
CA THR A 536 32.20 -27.06 -8.08
C THR A 536 31.53 -27.05 -6.70
N GLU A 537 31.49 -25.88 -6.05
CA GLU A 537 30.89 -25.70 -4.73
C GLU A 537 29.46 -25.15 -4.78
N ASN A 538 29.13 -24.35 -5.80
CA ASN A 538 27.91 -23.52 -5.81
C ASN A 538 26.99 -23.78 -7.02
N THR A 539 27.38 -24.65 -7.96
CA THR A 539 26.59 -24.93 -9.17
C THR A 539 26.12 -26.37 -9.19
N ASP A 540 24.80 -26.57 -9.18
CA ASP A 540 24.20 -27.88 -9.40
C ASP A 540 24.10 -28.22 -10.91
N PRO A 541 23.85 -29.49 -11.29
CA PRO A 541 23.79 -29.89 -12.70
C PRO A 541 22.74 -29.16 -13.55
N ALA A 542 21.59 -28.76 -12.97
CA ALA A 542 20.56 -28.02 -13.70
C ALA A 542 20.96 -26.56 -13.92
N SER A 543 21.58 -25.93 -12.91
CA SER A 543 22.20 -24.62 -13.02
C SER A 543 23.34 -24.63 -14.05
N ALA A 544 24.16 -25.68 -14.08
CA ALA A 544 25.29 -25.86 -15.00
C ALA A 544 24.86 -25.86 -16.48
N ASP A 545 23.78 -26.57 -16.82
CA ASP A 545 23.21 -26.57 -18.19
C ASP A 545 22.66 -25.20 -18.62
N ILE A 546 22.15 -24.42 -17.66
CA ILE A 546 21.67 -23.07 -17.95
C ILE A 546 22.87 -22.14 -18.16
N ILE A 547 23.87 -22.15 -17.26
CA ILE A 547 25.02 -21.25 -17.37
C ILE A 547 25.96 -21.59 -18.54
N SER A 548 26.03 -22.85 -18.97
CA SER A 548 26.83 -23.23 -20.14
C SER A 548 26.34 -22.52 -21.41
N ALA A 549 25.03 -22.24 -21.51
CA ALA A 549 24.44 -21.50 -22.65
C ALA A 549 24.90 -20.03 -22.74
N PHE A 550 25.62 -19.52 -21.73
CA PHE A 550 26.18 -18.17 -21.70
C PHE A 550 27.61 -18.11 -22.26
N ILE A 551 28.28 -19.25 -22.48
CA ILE A 551 29.53 -19.28 -23.22
C ILE A 551 29.21 -19.37 -24.71
N THR A 552 29.03 -18.21 -25.34
CA THR A 552 28.69 -18.10 -26.76
C THR A 552 29.92 -17.87 -27.63
N PRO A 553 29.87 -18.20 -28.93
CA PRO A 553 30.92 -17.84 -29.88
C PRO A 553 31.20 -16.33 -29.89
N ASP A 554 30.16 -15.50 -29.77
CA ASP A 554 30.27 -14.04 -29.74
C ASP A 554 31.00 -13.53 -28.48
N LEU A 555 30.74 -14.14 -27.31
CA LEU A 555 31.47 -13.84 -26.07
C LEU A 555 32.96 -14.15 -26.23
N LEU A 556 33.29 -15.31 -26.81
CA LEU A 556 34.69 -15.70 -27.03
C LEU A 556 35.38 -14.85 -28.11
N ASP A 557 34.62 -14.37 -29.10
CA ASP A 557 35.08 -13.40 -30.10
C ASP A 557 35.52 -12.09 -29.43
N GLU A 558 34.75 -11.60 -28.45
CA GLU A 558 35.08 -10.42 -27.66
C GLU A 558 36.40 -10.59 -26.89
N TYR A 559 36.69 -11.81 -26.43
CA TYR A 559 37.90 -12.17 -25.70
C TYR A 559 39.02 -12.77 -26.57
N GLY A 560 38.97 -12.57 -27.88
CA GLY A 560 40.11 -12.77 -28.79
C GLY A 560 40.08 -14.03 -29.66
N ILE A 561 39.16 -14.97 -29.44
CA ILE A 561 39.05 -16.19 -30.28
C ILE A 561 38.13 -15.90 -31.47
N LYS A 562 38.66 -15.95 -32.69
CA LYS A 562 37.94 -15.49 -33.89
C LYS A 562 37.42 -16.65 -34.75
N GLY A 563 36.26 -16.44 -35.39
CA GLY A 563 35.72 -17.33 -36.43
C GLY A 563 35.40 -18.75 -35.96
N ASP A 564 35.61 -19.75 -36.79
CA ASP A 564 35.26 -21.17 -36.48
C ASP A 564 35.91 -21.70 -35.18
N SER A 565 37.02 -21.10 -34.72
CA SER A 565 37.64 -21.44 -33.44
C SER A 565 36.79 -21.02 -32.24
N SER A 566 36.00 -19.94 -32.34
CA SER A 566 35.11 -19.50 -31.26
C SER A 566 33.92 -20.44 -31.11
N ASP A 567 33.37 -20.95 -32.21
CA ASP A 567 32.33 -21.97 -32.20
C ASP A 567 32.81 -23.22 -31.45
N LYS A 568 33.98 -23.76 -31.83
CA LYS A 568 34.47 -25.00 -31.23
C LYS A 568 34.95 -24.81 -29.78
N MET A 569 35.55 -23.67 -29.46
CA MET A 569 35.91 -23.36 -28.08
C MET A 569 34.68 -23.13 -27.20
N SER A 570 33.61 -22.55 -27.74
CA SER A 570 32.35 -22.36 -27.01
C SER A 570 31.70 -23.69 -26.64
N GLU A 571 31.73 -24.67 -27.54
CA GLU A 571 31.25 -26.03 -27.30
C GLU A 571 32.06 -26.73 -26.20
N MET A 572 33.40 -26.63 -26.26
CA MET A 572 34.29 -27.21 -25.26
C MET A 572 34.12 -26.55 -23.89
N MET A 573 34.08 -25.23 -23.82
CA MET A 573 33.90 -24.50 -22.56
C MET A 573 32.50 -24.72 -21.96
N SER A 574 31.45 -24.77 -22.79
CA SER A 574 30.10 -25.09 -22.35
C SER A 574 30.05 -26.48 -21.72
N SER A 575 30.61 -27.47 -22.41
CA SER A 575 30.70 -28.86 -21.91
C SER A 575 31.54 -28.95 -20.64
N TYR A 576 32.60 -28.14 -20.53
CA TYR A 576 33.43 -28.08 -19.35
C TYR A 576 32.69 -27.55 -18.13
N ILE A 577 31.94 -26.46 -18.27
CA ILE A 577 31.11 -25.92 -17.20
C ILE A 577 30.05 -26.93 -16.75
N THR A 578 29.42 -27.63 -17.69
CA THR A 578 28.50 -28.74 -17.36
C THR A 578 29.19 -29.86 -16.58
N ASN A 579 30.42 -30.22 -16.95
CA ASN A 579 31.20 -31.23 -16.23
C ASN A 579 31.66 -30.75 -14.85
N LEU A 580 31.95 -29.46 -14.68
CA LEU A 580 32.26 -28.85 -13.39
C LEU A 580 31.07 -28.89 -12.43
N GLY A 581 29.86 -28.56 -12.89
CA GLY A 581 28.65 -28.65 -12.06
C GLY A 581 28.28 -30.08 -11.63
N ASN A 582 28.83 -31.08 -12.32
CA ASN A 582 28.70 -32.50 -11.94
C ASN A 582 29.82 -32.98 -10.99
N ALA A 583 30.87 -32.18 -10.79
CA ALA A 583 32.02 -32.52 -9.98
C ALA A 583 31.92 -31.85 -8.60
N ALA A 584 31.70 -32.65 -7.55
CA ALA A 584 31.65 -32.16 -6.19
C ALA A 584 33.02 -32.26 -5.49
N GLY A 585 33.45 -31.18 -4.81
CA GLY A 585 34.56 -31.20 -3.85
C GLY A 585 35.97 -31.16 -4.47
N MET A 586 36.19 -30.29 -5.46
CA MET A 586 37.52 -30.06 -6.04
C MET A 586 38.44 -29.35 -5.04
N THR A 587 39.72 -29.74 -4.98
CA THR A 587 40.75 -29.08 -4.18
C THR A 587 41.37 -27.92 -4.95
N GLU A 588 41.91 -26.92 -4.24
CA GLU A 588 42.59 -25.75 -4.84
C GLU A 588 43.68 -26.15 -5.84
N GLU A 589 44.53 -27.12 -5.48
CA GLU A 589 45.57 -27.66 -6.38
C GLU A 589 45.01 -28.25 -7.67
N LYS A 590 43.85 -28.92 -7.61
CA LYS A 590 43.21 -29.47 -8.81
C LYS A 590 42.62 -28.34 -9.66
N ALA A 591 42.00 -27.34 -9.04
CA ALA A 591 41.45 -26.19 -9.75
C ALA A 591 42.54 -25.36 -10.45
N GLU A 592 43.73 -25.24 -9.85
CA GLU A 592 44.88 -24.61 -10.52
C GLU A 592 45.32 -25.39 -11.77
N THR A 593 45.43 -26.72 -11.68
CA THR A 593 45.76 -27.58 -12.83
C THR A 593 44.72 -27.47 -13.93
N GLU A 594 43.44 -27.54 -13.59
CA GLU A 594 42.34 -27.35 -14.54
C GLU A 594 42.37 -25.96 -15.18
N SER A 595 42.56 -24.90 -14.37
CA SER A 595 42.66 -23.52 -14.86
C SER A 595 43.79 -23.35 -15.87
N LYS A 596 44.98 -23.89 -15.57
CA LYS A 596 46.12 -23.84 -16.50
C LYS A 596 45.80 -24.59 -17.79
N CYS A 597 45.20 -25.77 -17.68
CA CYS A 597 44.82 -26.57 -18.83
C CYS A 597 43.85 -25.83 -19.76
N VAL A 598 42.80 -25.22 -19.20
CA VAL A 598 41.83 -24.41 -19.95
C VAL A 598 42.53 -23.22 -20.61
N SER A 599 43.37 -22.48 -19.88
CA SER A 599 44.11 -21.33 -20.42
C SER A 599 45.07 -21.71 -21.55
N TYR A 600 45.69 -22.88 -21.50
CA TYR A 600 46.56 -23.34 -22.58
C TYR A 600 45.77 -23.68 -23.85
N VAL A 601 44.66 -24.41 -23.73
CA VAL A 601 43.82 -24.70 -24.90
C VAL A 601 43.15 -23.42 -25.44
N TYR A 602 42.80 -22.48 -24.56
CA TYR A 602 42.34 -21.16 -24.96
C TYR A 602 43.40 -20.40 -25.78
N ALA A 603 44.65 -20.38 -25.32
CA ALA A 603 45.77 -19.75 -26.03
C ALA A 603 45.99 -20.36 -27.42
N ILE A 604 45.84 -21.68 -27.52
CA ILE A 604 45.93 -22.42 -28.77
C ILE A 604 44.81 -21.96 -29.73
N ALA A 605 43.56 -21.89 -29.26
CA ALA A 605 42.42 -21.42 -30.04
C ALA A 605 42.53 -19.93 -30.44
N GLU A 606 43.02 -19.07 -29.54
CA GLU A 606 43.23 -17.63 -29.76
C GLU A 606 44.27 -17.36 -30.86
N THR A 607 45.37 -18.12 -30.89
CA THR A 607 46.43 -17.93 -31.89
C THR A 607 46.04 -18.45 -33.27
N GLY A 608 45.17 -19.47 -33.36
CA GLY A 608 44.82 -20.14 -34.62
C GLY A 608 46.05 -20.65 -35.39
N GLY A 609 47.15 -20.91 -34.68
CA GLY A 609 48.46 -21.27 -35.26
C GLY A 609 49.22 -20.12 -35.94
N GLN A 610 48.71 -18.88 -35.95
CA GLN A 610 49.40 -17.74 -36.58
C GLN A 610 50.60 -17.21 -35.79
N ARG A 611 50.80 -17.69 -34.57
CA ARG A 611 51.92 -17.37 -33.68
C ARG A 611 52.48 -18.67 -33.10
N PRO A 612 53.76 -18.69 -32.67
CA PRO A 612 54.31 -19.81 -31.93
C PRO A 612 53.41 -20.16 -30.74
N ILE A 613 53.08 -21.44 -30.62
CA ILE A 613 52.23 -21.99 -29.55
C ILE A 613 53.00 -21.99 -28.23
N PHE A 614 54.30 -22.28 -28.27
CA PHE A 614 55.16 -22.35 -27.09
C PHE A 614 55.97 -21.08 -26.86
N GLY A 615 56.17 -20.72 -25.59
CA GLY A 615 56.95 -19.57 -25.16
C GLY A 615 56.22 -18.71 -24.12
N GLU A 616 55.60 -17.62 -24.58
CA GLU A 616 54.99 -16.59 -23.70
C GLU A 616 53.74 -17.09 -22.97
N SER A 617 52.93 -17.86 -23.68
CA SER A 617 51.59 -18.28 -23.26
C SER A 617 51.56 -19.69 -22.67
N ILE A 618 52.36 -20.59 -23.25
CA ILE A 618 52.50 -21.98 -22.86
C ILE A 618 54.00 -22.23 -22.70
N PRO A 619 54.52 -22.50 -21.48
CA PRO A 619 55.96 -22.51 -21.23
C PRO A 619 56.73 -23.51 -22.10
N SER A 620 56.16 -24.69 -22.34
CA SER A 620 56.75 -25.73 -23.19
C SER A 620 55.72 -26.80 -23.58
N ALA A 621 56.07 -27.64 -24.56
CA ALA A 621 55.30 -28.82 -24.92
C ALA A 621 55.14 -29.81 -23.75
N GLY A 622 56.21 -30.03 -22.97
CA GLY A 622 56.15 -30.90 -21.78
C GLY A 622 55.20 -30.39 -20.70
N GLU A 623 55.20 -29.07 -20.44
CA GLU A 623 54.27 -28.44 -19.50
C GLU A 623 52.81 -28.60 -19.95
N LEU A 624 52.54 -28.39 -21.24
CA LEU A 624 51.21 -28.59 -21.82
C LEU A 624 50.75 -30.04 -21.65
N VAL A 625 51.60 -31.01 -22.01
CA VAL A 625 51.29 -32.44 -21.89
C VAL A 625 51.02 -32.81 -20.45
N ASN A 626 51.92 -32.49 -19.52
CA ASN A 626 51.74 -32.82 -18.10
C ASN A 626 50.44 -32.21 -17.54
N THR A 627 50.23 -30.91 -17.78
CA THR A 627 49.04 -30.21 -17.28
C THR A 627 47.74 -30.80 -17.84
N PHE A 628 47.71 -31.14 -19.12
CA PHE A 628 46.55 -31.75 -19.76
C PHE A 628 46.29 -33.19 -19.28
N MET A 629 47.36 -33.95 -19.07
CA MET A 629 47.24 -35.33 -18.60
C MET A 629 46.78 -35.40 -17.14
N ASP A 630 47.24 -34.45 -16.31
CA ASP A 630 46.88 -34.31 -14.89
C ASP A 630 45.50 -33.67 -14.69
N SER A 631 44.99 -32.91 -15.66
CA SER A 631 43.61 -32.44 -15.67
C SER A 631 42.64 -33.64 -15.69
N GLU A 632 41.66 -33.62 -14.80
CA GLU A 632 40.69 -34.70 -14.64
C GLU A 632 39.41 -34.42 -15.43
N ILE A 633 38.95 -33.17 -15.38
CA ILE A 633 37.68 -32.72 -15.91
C ILE A 633 37.87 -32.10 -17.29
N PHE A 634 38.75 -31.12 -17.46
CA PHE A 634 38.92 -30.45 -18.74
C PHE A 634 39.47 -31.39 -19.81
N SER A 635 40.45 -32.25 -19.49
CA SER A 635 40.95 -33.25 -20.43
C SER A 635 39.83 -34.18 -20.92
N LYS A 636 38.93 -34.59 -20.01
CA LYS A 636 37.80 -35.46 -20.34
C LYS A 636 36.80 -34.73 -21.21
N THR A 637 36.54 -33.45 -20.93
CA THR A 637 35.71 -32.61 -21.81
C THR A 637 36.27 -32.56 -23.22
N VAL A 638 37.58 -32.35 -23.36
CA VAL A 638 38.24 -32.35 -24.67
C VAL A 638 38.14 -33.73 -25.33
N GLU A 639 38.32 -34.82 -24.59
CA GLU A 639 38.10 -36.17 -25.12
C GLU A 639 36.68 -36.32 -25.67
N ASP A 640 35.67 -35.92 -24.91
CA ASP A 640 34.26 -36.05 -25.29
C ASP A 640 33.89 -35.10 -26.46
N SER A 641 34.54 -33.94 -26.59
CA SER A 641 34.33 -33.00 -27.71
C SER A 641 35.06 -33.38 -29.00
N ILE A 642 36.12 -34.19 -28.91
CA ILE A 642 36.93 -34.63 -30.05
C ILE A 642 36.44 -35.98 -30.59
N TYR A 643 36.02 -36.89 -29.71
CA TYR A 643 35.50 -38.19 -30.10
C TYR A 643 33.98 -38.13 -30.34
N ASP A 644 33.54 -38.45 -31.55
CA ASP A 644 32.12 -38.57 -31.92
C ASP A 644 31.75 -40.03 -32.28
N GLU A 645 30.50 -40.28 -32.72
CA GLU A 645 30.05 -41.61 -33.14
C GLU A 645 30.75 -42.12 -34.43
N GLU A 646 31.42 -41.24 -35.19
CA GLU A 646 32.07 -41.55 -36.47
C GLU A 646 33.61 -41.66 -36.37
N GLY A 647 34.23 -41.20 -35.28
CA GLY A 647 35.68 -41.24 -35.08
C GLY A 647 36.21 -40.18 -34.12
N HIS A 648 37.32 -39.54 -34.48
CA HIS A 648 37.84 -38.37 -33.76
C HIS A 648 38.02 -37.19 -34.73
N THR A 649 37.62 -36.01 -34.29
CA THR A 649 37.78 -34.75 -35.03
C THR A 649 39.24 -34.31 -34.99
N LEU A 650 39.90 -34.27 -36.15
CA LEU A 650 41.26 -33.74 -36.27
C LEU A 650 41.23 -32.22 -36.42
N ASP A 651 42.11 -31.53 -35.71
CA ASP A 651 42.38 -30.10 -35.86
C ASP A 651 41.15 -29.18 -35.64
N PRO A 652 40.53 -29.21 -34.45
CA PRO A 652 39.29 -28.47 -34.17
C PRO A 652 39.43 -26.94 -34.31
N PHE A 653 40.65 -26.41 -34.26
CA PHE A 653 40.93 -24.97 -34.37
C PHE A 653 41.71 -24.61 -35.64
N LYS A 654 41.89 -25.55 -36.58
CA LYS A 654 42.59 -25.35 -37.86
C LYS A 654 44.04 -24.85 -37.73
N ILE A 655 44.74 -25.36 -36.73
CA ILE A 655 46.13 -25.01 -36.39
C ILE A 655 47.13 -25.80 -37.22
N GLY A 656 46.78 -27.01 -37.66
CA GLY A 656 47.70 -27.93 -38.33
C GLY A 656 48.30 -27.38 -39.62
N GLU A 657 47.61 -26.44 -40.29
CA GLU A 657 48.14 -25.76 -41.48
C GLU A 657 49.14 -24.64 -41.15
N ASN A 658 49.16 -24.15 -39.90
CA ASN A 658 49.90 -22.96 -39.48
C ASN A 658 50.99 -23.25 -38.43
N ILE A 659 50.94 -24.39 -37.73
CA ILE A 659 51.96 -24.80 -36.75
C ILE A 659 53.29 -25.13 -37.44
N ASN A 660 54.41 -24.74 -36.83
CA ASN A 660 55.74 -25.11 -37.32
C ASN A 660 56.07 -26.59 -36.99
N ASP A 661 56.72 -27.30 -37.92
CA ASP A 661 57.23 -28.66 -37.77
C ASP A 661 58.02 -28.85 -36.45
N ASP A 662 58.81 -27.87 -36.03
CA ASP A 662 59.58 -27.95 -34.77
C ASP A 662 58.68 -27.98 -33.52
N GLU A 663 57.58 -27.22 -33.53
CA GLU A 663 56.62 -27.18 -32.41
C GLU A 663 55.76 -28.44 -32.41
N GLN A 664 55.37 -28.89 -33.60
CA GLN A 664 54.65 -30.15 -33.78
C GLN A 664 55.48 -31.34 -33.26
N GLN A 665 56.76 -31.41 -33.64
CA GLN A 665 57.67 -32.44 -33.18
C GLN A 665 57.92 -32.34 -31.67
N ALA A 666 58.07 -31.13 -31.11
CA ALA A 666 58.22 -30.95 -29.67
C ALA A 666 57.02 -31.48 -28.87
N LEU A 667 55.79 -31.37 -29.39
CA LEU A 667 54.62 -31.99 -28.76
C LEU A 667 54.66 -33.51 -28.87
N ILE A 668 54.97 -34.05 -30.07
CA ILE A 668 55.05 -35.50 -30.28
C ILE A 668 56.08 -36.12 -29.34
N ASP A 669 57.26 -35.52 -29.21
CA ASP A 669 58.32 -35.96 -28.31
C ASP A 669 57.86 -35.92 -26.84
N ALA A 670 57.20 -34.84 -26.42
CA ALA A 670 56.67 -34.70 -25.06
C ALA A 670 55.56 -35.73 -24.74
N LEU A 671 54.68 -36.02 -25.70
CA LEU A 671 53.64 -37.06 -25.57
C LEU A 671 54.26 -38.45 -25.48
N GLU A 672 55.28 -38.73 -26.30
CA GLU A 672 56.03 -40.00 -26.28
C GLU A 672 56.73 -40.20 -24.93
N ASP A 673 57.41 -39.18 -24.42
CA ASP A 673 58.08 -39.22 -23.13
C ASP A 673 57.07 -39.45 -21.99
N TYR A 674 55.96 -38.71 -21.97
CA TYR A 674 54.91 -38.90 -20.95
C TYR A 674 54.31 -40.31 -20.98
N ILE A 675 54.01 -40.85 -22.16
CA ILE A 675 53.46 -42.21 -22.30
C ILE A 675 54.47 -43.25 -21.82
N LYS A 676 55.75 -43.12 -22.17
CA LYS A 676 56.79 -44.05 -21.70
C LYS A 676 56.93 -44.04 -20.18
N GLU A 677 56.88 -42.85 -19.57
CA GLU A 677 56.94 -42.70 -18.11
C GLU A 677 55.70 -43.28 -17.41
N ASN A 678 54.54 -43.25 -18.08
CA ASN A 678 53.26 -43.71 -17.55
C ASN A 678 52.74 -45.02 -18.16
N ALA A 679 53.56 -45.78 -18.89
CA ALA A 679 53.15 -46.97 -19.64
C ALA A 679 52.58 -48.11 -18.77
N ASN A 680 52.79 -48.03 -17.46
CA ASN A 680 52.27 -48.95 -16.45
C ASN A 680 50.89 -48.53 -15.89
N GLU A 681 50.28 -47.45 -16.37
CA GLU A 681 48.94 -47.04 -15.96
C GLU A 681 47.91 -48.15 -16.19
N THR A 682 46.98 -48.27 -15.24
CA THR A 682 45.99 -49.36 -15.24
C THR A 682 44.93 -49.21 -16.34
N ASN A 683 44.80 -48.02 -16.94
CA ASN A 683 43.79 -47.71 -17.97
C ASN A 683 44.43 -47.19 -19.26
N LYS A 684 45.11 -48.10 -19.99
CA LYS A 684 45.79 -47.81 -21.25
C LYS A 684 44.89 -47.20 -22.33
N ASP A 685 43.61 -47.57 -22.34
CA ASP A 685 42.64 -47.03 -23.31
C ASP A 685 42.32 -45.55 -23.02
N ARG A 686 42.20 -45.16 -21.76
CA ARG A 686 42.02 -43.75 -21.37
C ARG A 686 43.27 -42.92 -21.67
N LEU A 687 44.46 -43.44 -21.35
CA LEU A 687 45.72 -42.77 -21.69
C LEU A 687 45.82 -42.54 -23.20
N LYS A 688 45.52 -43.56 -24.01
CA LYS A 688 45.48 -43.46 -25.48
C LYS A 688 44.48 -42.39 -25.95
N ARG A 689 43.26 -42.36 -25.42
CA ARG A 689 42.25 -41.35 -25.78
C ARG A 689 42.72 -39.93 -25.44
N LYS A 690 43.22 -39.69 -24.22
CA LYS A 690 43.77 -38.39 -23.82
C LYS A 690 44.89 -37.91 -24.75
N THR A 691 45.83 -38.79 -25.09
CA THR A 691 46.94 -38.46 -25.99
C THR A 691 46.47 -38.10 -27.39
N VAL A 692 45.54 -38.88 -27.97
CA VAL A 692 44.96 -38.56 -29.28
C VAL A 692 44.23 -37.23 -29.24
N SER A 693 43.45 -36.98 -28.18
CA SER A 693 42.71 -35.72 -28.02
C SER A 693 43.64 -34.50 -27.95
N LEU A 694 44.72 -34.56 -27.17
CA LEU A 694 45.68 -33.45 -27.12
C LEU A 694 46.42 -33.27 -28.46
N GLY A 695 46.80 -34.37 -29.13
CA GLY A 695 47.39 -34.31 -30.47
C GLY A 695 46.43 -33.68 -31.49
N SER A 696 45.15 -34.04 -31.44
CA SER A 696 44.12 -33.50 -32.31
C SER A 696 43.89 -32.00 -32.11
N ILE A 697 43.97 -31.47 -30.88
CA ILE A 697 43.84 -30.02 -30.61
C ILE A 697 44.80 -29.19 -31.46
N ILE A 698 46.05 -29.65 -31.65
CA ILE A 698 47.07 -28.93 -32.41
C ILE A 698 47.24 -29.44 -33.85
N GLY A 699 46.28 -30.22 -34.36
CA GLY A 699 46.29 -30.76 -35.71
C GLY A 699 47.27 -31.91 -35.97
N SER A 700 47.70 -32.63 -34.93
CA SER A 700 48.61 -33.77 -35.04
C SER A 700 47.90 -35.11 -34.89
N ASP A 701 47.89 -35.92 -35.94
CA ASP A 701 47.38 -37.30 -35.88
C ASP A 701 48.43 -38.24 -35.28
N VAL A 702 48.30 -38.48 -33.98
CA VAL A 702 49.14 -39.43 -33.24
C VAL A 702 48.50 -40.82 -33.10
N SER A 703 47.30 -41.03 -33.65
CA SER A 703 46.51 -42.25 -33.44
C SER A 703 47.21 -43.52 -33.92
N GLY A 704 47.97 -43.41 -35.02
CA GLY A 704 48.70 -44.52 -35.64
C GLY A 704 50.05 -44.87 -35.00
N ILE A 705 50.58 -44.03 -34.11
CA ILE A 705 51.90 -44.23 -33.49
C ILE A 705 51.83 -44.57 -32.00
N ILE A 706 50.73 -44.23 -31.32
CA ILE A 706 50.55 -44.48 -29.87
C ILE A 706 50.62 -45.97 -29.51
N ASP A 707 50.11 -46.88 -30.36
CA ASP A 707 50.20 -48.31 -30.10
C ASP A 707 51.66 -48.81 -30.04
N GLY A 708 52.57 -48.13 -30.75
CA GLY A 708 54.01 -48.37 -30.68
C GLY A 708 54.67 -47.83 -29.41
N TRP A 709 54.09 -46.79 -28.79
CA TRP A 709 54.56 -46.21 -27.54
C TRP A 709 54.06 -46.97 -26.31
N ILE A 710 52.84 -47.52 -26.33
CA ILE A 710 52.23 -48.27 -25.21
C ILE A 710 52.73 -49.74 -25.15
N GLY A 711 53.19 -50.27 -26.29
CA GLY A 711 53.61 -51.66 -26.47
C GLY A 711 55.11 -51.94 -26.27
N ASN A 712 55.94 -50.92 -26.17
CA ASN A 712 57.38 -50.99 -25.85
C ASN A 712 57.63 -50.49 -24.43
#